data_AF-A0A969X9W7-F1
#
_entry.id   AF-A0A969X9W7-F1
#
_cell.length_a   1.000
_cell.length_b   1.000
_cell.length_c   1.000
_cell.angle_alpha   90.00
_cell.angle_beta   90.00
_cell.angle_gamma   90.00
#
_symmetry.space_group_name_H-M   'P 1'
#
loop_
_entity.id
_entity.type
_entity.pdbx_description
1 polymer ?
#
loop_
_entity_poly.entity_id
_entity_poly.type
_entity_poly.pdbx_seq_one_letter_code
_entity_poly.pdbx_strand_id
1 'polypeptide(L)'
;PGSTAGVPVSILKSFTVPPAEVIADPELLREQVSGTASSLLGLIGVDADPIKSREHILLSNIILEQWQQGRDLQLADLITLIQQPSFTTVGVMPLDSFFPPKDRLSLALLFNNLLASPGFAAWLTGEPLDIDQILYSPTGKPKMSIFSIAHLSDPERMFFVSLLLNQVLAWTRTQSGTSSLRAILYMDEIFGYFPPVANPPSKAPLLTLLKQARAYGLGIMLTTQNPVDLDYKGLANTGTWFIGRLQTERDKQRVLEGLEGASATQGVAFNRGRMEQILAGLGNRVFLMHNVHESEPSLFETRWCMSYLRGPLTRTQIQKLQPGVQSSVSSQPAASSITEASSEATTAPVAQITGIPIPPTVSATPVTAPLEQAAVSPAATGGQPPVLPLEIRQCYMPLRSRVSAEDTLVYRPMALADVEIGFRNAKAGVQQVDSRTYFSEIMDSVYPVDWNTSKLVEMAVTDMDSSGAPGALFSPLPPAAATAKNYTAWNRDLVNWIYQTQQLVLQQSPKMKITSMPDESERDFRIRLSQETHEARDAEIEKLRQKYAKQVQSLEEKIRKAEQAVEREKDQANQQKVQTAISLGATIFSSFLGKKKVSATSLGRATTAVRGASRAAKESGDVNRSKETVEAYKAQLQELTERFEADSEQLTENLDAANTELVELVIRPTKSDIRVKALVLAWMPYFQKANGTVEPAWS
;
A
#
# COMPACT_ATOMS: atom_id res chain seq x y z
N PRO A 1 6.55 16.45 5.24
CA PRO A 1 7.84 16.18 5.94
C PRO A 1 8.42 17.48 6.53
N GLY A 2 8.99 17.42 7.73
CA GLY A 2 9.76 18.52 8.35
C GLY A 2 9.01 19.85 8.52
N SER A 3 7.68 19.82 8.61
CA SER A 3 6.85 21.03 8.68
C SER A 3 5.40 20.70 9.05
N THR A 4 4.82 21.53 9.91
CA THR A 4 3.39 21.52 10.29
C THR A 4 2.55 22.50 9.46
N ALA A 5 3.05 22.94 8.30
CA ALA A 5 2.35 23.86 7.40
C ALA A 5 1.23 23.19 6.57
N GLY A 6 1.16 21.87 6.57
CA GLY A 6 0.05 21.06 6.06
C GLY A 6 -0.02 19.78 6.91
N VAL A 7 -0.50 18.67 6.33
CA VAL A 7 -0.41 17.34 6.97
C VAL A 7 1.08 17.05 7.24
N PRO A 8 1.51 16.92 8.51
CA PRO A 8 2.88 16.54 8.83
C PRO A 8 3.06 15.06 8.48
N VAL A 9 4.27 14.68 8.08
CA VAL A 9 4.59 13.31 7.64
C VAL A 9 5.71 12.79 8.52
N SER A 10 5.38 11.76 9.30
CA SER A 10 6.28 11.09 10.23
C SER A 10 7.08 9.99 9.53
N ILE A 11 8.39 9.97 9.76
CA ILE A 11 9.30 8.95 9.21
C ILE A 11 9.36 7.67 10.07
N LEU A 12 8.65 7.61 11.21
CA LEU A 12 8.79 6.51 12.18
C LEU A 12 8.55 5.11 11.58
N LYS A 13 7.59 4.95 10.67
CA LYS A 13 7.32 3.68 9.97
C LYS A 13 8.45 3.24 9.00
N SER A 14 9.49 4.04 8.80
CA SER A 14 10.69 3.63 8.06
C SER A 14 11.72 2.86 8.89
N PHE A 15 11.44 2.63 10.17
CA PHE A 15 12.30 1.84 11.07
C PHE A 15 11.61 0.59 11.62
N THR A 16 10.32 0.40 11.33
CA THR A 16 9.57 -0.81 11.69
C THR A 16 10.04 -2.02 10.89
N VAL A 17 9.82 -3.20 11.44
CA VAL A 17 10.11 -4.49 10.81
C VAL A 17 9.42 -4.59 9.43
N PRO A 18 10.11 -5.05 8.36
CA PRO A 18 9.51 -5.28 7.05
C PRO A 18 8.41 -6.36 7.07
N PRO A 19 7.51 -6.41 6.06
CA PRO A 19 6.57 -7.51 5.89
C PRO A 19 7.27 -8.88 5.85
N ALA A 20 6.57 -9.94 6.28
CA ALA A 20 7.14 -11.28 6.41
C ALA A 20 7.71 -11.83 5.09
N GLU A 21 7.11 -11.43 3.96
CA GLU A 21 7.56 -11.75 2.60
C GLU A 21 8.95 -11.18 2.30
N VAL A 22 9.25 -10.00 2.85
CA VAL A 22 10.55 -9.32 2.68
C VAL A 22 11.59 -9.90 3.65
N ILE A 23 11.20 -10.29 4.87
CA ILE A 23 12.10 -10.99 5.79
C ILE A 23 12.50 -12.37 5.23
N ALA A 24 11.56 -13.05 4.57
CA ALA A 24 11.79 -14.36 3.95
C ALA A 24 12.72 -14.33 2.72
N ASP A 25 12.94 -13.16 2.11
CA ASP A 25 13.86 -12.97 0.98
C ASP A 25 15.16 -12.25 1.42
N PRO A 26 16.31 -12.97 1.49
CA PRO A 26 17.57 -12.38 1.92
C PRO A 26 18.16 -11.31 0.98
N GLU A 27 17.72 -11.21 -0.28
CA GLU A 27 18.18 -10.18 -1.22
C GLU A 27 17.35 -8.90 -1.02
N LEU A 28 16.02 -9.01 -0.97
CA LEU A 28 15.13 -7.87 -0.72
C LEU A 28 15.38 -7.24 0.65
N LEU A 29 15.56 -8.05 1.70
CA LEU A 29 15.90 -7.58 3.04
C LEU A 29 17.20 -6.78 3.05
N ARG A 30 18.26 -7.27 2.37
CA ARG A 30 19.56 -6.59 2.29
C ARG A 30 19.48 -5.27 1.52
N GLU A 31 18.72 -5.21 0.43
CA GLU A 31 18.52 -3.96 -0.31
C GLU A 31 17.78 -2.92 0.54
N GLN A 32 16.72 -3.31 1.26
CA GLN A 32 15.97 -2.40 2.13
C GLN A 32 16.81 -1.92 3.33
N VAL A 33 17.58 -2.81 3.96
CA VAL A 33 18.55 -2.47 5.02
C VAL A 33 19.56 -1.45 4.50
N SER A 34 20.16 -1.71 3.33
CA SER A 34 21.16 -0.82 2.72
C SER A 34 20.58 0.54 2.34
N GLY A 35 19.36 0.58 1.78
CA GLY A 35 18.65 1.81 1.43
C GLY A 35 18.29 2.66 2.66
N THR A 36 17.91 2.02 3.76
CA THR A 36 17.64 2.68 5.05
C THR A 36 18.92 3.24 5.66
N ALA A 37 20.02 2.47 5.68
CA ALA A 37 21.33 2.92 6.16
C ALA A 37 21.89 4.11 5.33
N SER A 38 21.83 4.04 4.00
CA SER A 38 22.24 5.14 3.11
C SER A 38 21.37 6.39 3.31
N SER A 39 20.06 6.24 3.53
CA SER A 39 19.16 7.36 3.81
C SER A 39 19.51 8.03 5.15
N LEU A 40 19.71 7.24 6.21
CA LEU A 40 20.10 7.74 7.53
C LEU A 40 21.44 8.49 7.54
N LEU A 41 22.43 8.03 6.79
CA LEU A 41 23.74 8.70 6.69
C LEU A 41 23.66 9.99 5.86
N GLY A 42 22.92 9.98 4.75
CA GLY A 42 22.68 11.20 3.97
C GLY A 42 21.98 12.31 4.77
N LEU A 43 21.10 11.95 5.70
CA LEU A 43 20.42 12.90 6.60
C LEU A 43 21.37 13.61 7.56
N ILE A 44 22.37 12.92 8.10
CA ILE A 44 23.43 13.54 8.94
C ILE A 44 24.60 14.11 8.12
N GLY A 45 24.45 14.21 6.79
CA GLY A 45 25.46 14.78 5.89
C GLY A 45 26.66 13.88 5.61
N VAL A 46 26.59 12.58 5.93
CA VAL A 46 27.65 11.61 5.69
C VAL A 46 27.38 10.90 4.35
N ASP A 47 28.15 11.27 3.32
CA ASP A 47 28.19 10.53 2.06
C ASP A 47 28.92 9.19 2.27
N ALA A 48 28.23 8.09 2.02
CA ALA A 48 28.64 6.76 2.47
C ALA A 48 28.47 5.69 1.38
N ASP A 49 29.59 5.07 1.03
CA ASP A 49 29.66 3.94 0.09
C ASP A 49 29.21 2.66 0.81
N PRO A 50 28.14 1.96 0.35
CA PRO A 50 27.61 0.76 1.02
C PRO A 50 28.58 -0.42 1.18
N ILE A 51 29.72 -0.40 0.47
CA ILE A 51 30.73 -1.46 0.47
C ILE A 51 32.00 -1.02 1.23
N LYS A 52 32.26 0.29 1.32
CA LYS A 52 33.52 0.82 1.89
C LYS A 52 33.37 1.61 3.19
N SER A 53 32.23 2.26 3.43
CA SER A 53 32.04 3.12 4.61
C SER A 53 31.72 2.30 5.86
N ARG A 54 32.56 2.44 6.88
CA ARG A 54 32.43 1.73 8.17
C ARG A 54 31.11 2.07 8.87
N GLU A 55 30.68 3.30 8.68
CA GLU A 55 29.45 3.91 9.15
C GLU A 55 28.23 3.19 8.56
N HIS A 56 28.23 2.92 7.26
CA HIS A 56 27.15 2.21 6.55
C HIS A 56 27.12 0.73 6.92
N ILE A 57 28.29 0.09 6.96
CA ILE A 57 28.43 -1.31 7.36
C ILE A 57 27.95 -1.52 8.80
N LEU A 58 28.26 -0.61 9.73
CA LEU A 58 27.75 -0.69 11.11
C LEU A 58 26.21 -0.60 11.15
N LEU A 59 25.63 0.45 10.56
CA LEU A 59 24.18 0.66 10.57
C LEU A 59 23.43 -0.49 9.89
N SER A 60 23.94 -0.97 8.76
CA SER A 60 23.32 -2.09 8.04
C SER A 60 23.26 -3.37 8.88
N ASN A 61 24.33 -3.70 9.62
CA ASN A 61 24.31 -4.87 10.50
C ASN A 61 23.36 -4.67 11.70
N ILE A 62 23.31 -3.47 12.29
CA ILE A 62 22.37 -3.16 13.39
C ILE A 62 20.91 -3.31 12.94
N ILE A 63 20.54 -2.70 11.81
CA ILE A 63 19.17 -2.75 11.27
C ILE A 63 18.79 -4.19 10.89
N LEU A 64 19.69 -4.91 10.22
CA LEU A 64 19.47 -6.31 9.83
C LEU A 64 19.21 -7.20 11.05
N GLU A 65 19.99 -7.05 12.13
CA GLU A 65 19.83 -7.89 13.32
C GLU A 65 18.51 -7.61 14.05
N GLN A 66 18.10 -6.34 14.22
CA GLN A 66 16.82 -6.02 14.87
C GLN A 66 15.63 -6.52 14.05
N TRP A 67 15.63 -6.33 12.72
CA TRP A 67 14.56 -6.82 11.86
C TRP A 67 14.50 -8.35 11.81
N GLN A 68 15.65 -9.06 11.82
CA GLN A 68 15.68 -10.52 11.94
C GLN A 68 15.20 -11.03 13.32
N GLN A 69 15.31 -10.23 14.37
CA GLN A 69 14.74 -10.52 15.69
C GLN A 69 13.27 -10.10 15.84
N GLY A 70 12.62 -9.62 14.77
CA GLY A 70 11.23 -9.15 14.78
C GLY A 70 11.03 -7.90 15.65
N ARG A 71 12.05 -7.04 15.75
CA ARG A 71 12.01 -5.81 16.57
C ARG A 71 12.00 -4.56 15.70
N ASP A 72 11.02 -3.70 15.96
CA ASP A 72 11.03 -2.33 15.46
C ASP A 72 12.20 -1.56 16.07
N LEU A 73 12.90 -0.78 15.24
CA LEU A 73 13.99 0.08 15.69
C LEU A 73 13.47 1.49 15.96
N GLN A 74 13.76 2.10 17.12
CA GLN A 74 13.62 3.55 17.27
C GLN A 74 14.96 4.25 17.04
N LEU A 75 14.92 5.51 16.61
CA LEU A 75 16.15 6.29 16.38
C LEU A 75 16.93 6.56 17.69
N ALA A 76 16.25 6.52 18.84
CA ALA A 76 16.90 6.54 20.16
C ALA A 76 17.65 5.21 20.43
N ASP A 77 17.04 4.07 20.14
CA ASP A 77 17.67 2.75 20.29
C ASP A 77 18.89 2.62 19.37
N LEU A 78 18.80 3.16 18.15
CA LEU A 78 19.91 3.19 17.20
C LEU A 78 21.14 3.93 17.76
N ILE A 79 20.97 5.03 18.50
CA ILE A 79 22.08 5.77 19.13
C ILE A 79 22.74 4.91 20.23
N THR A 80 21.96 4.13 20.97
CA THR A 80 22.49 3.15 21.94
C THR A 80 23.21 2.01 21.21
N LEU A 81 22.61 1.44 20.17
CA LEU A 81 23.15 0.31 19.41
C LEU A 81 24.41 0.69 18.60
N ILE A 82 24.60 1.94 18.18
CA ILE A 82 25.88 2.39 17.58
C ILE A 82 27.01 2.35 18.62
N GLN A 83 26.72 2.76 19.87
CA GLN A 83 27.68 2.77 20.97
C GLN A 83 27.97 1.36 21.51
N GLN A 84 26.95 0.51 21.57
CA GLN A 84 27.05 -0.88 22.03
C GLN A 84 26.24 -1.82 21.11
N PRO A 85 26.80 -2.22 19.94
CA PRO A 85 26.17 -3.22 19.09
C PRO A 85 26.13 -4.58 19.80
N SER A 86 25.10 -5.36 19.48
CA SER A 86 24.92 -6.76 19.92
C SER A 86 25.97 -7.72 19.35
N PHE A 87 26.58 -7.38 18.21
CA PHE A 87 27.65 -8.15 17.57
C PHE A 87 29.05 -7.62 17.91
N THR A 88 29.99 -8.54 18.16
CA THR A 88 31.40 -8.25 18.50
C THR A 88 32.36 -8.28 17.31
N THR A 89 31.90 -8.72 16.13
CA THR A 89 32.70 -8.88 14.91
C THR A 89 31.95 -8.37 13.68
N VAL A 90 32.69 -7.89 12.69
CA VAL A 90 32.19 -7.50 11.36
C VAL A 90 32.94 -8.35 10.33
N GLY A 91 32.24 -9.29 9.72
CA GLY A 91 32.88 -10.33 8.90
C GLY A 91 33.82 -11.20 9.76
N VAL A 92 35.13 -11.08 9.53
CA VAL A 92 36.18 -11.77 10.30
C VAL A 92 36.96 -10.85 11.25
N MET A 93 36.64 -9.55 11.29
CA MET A 93 37.39 -8.56 12.07
C MET A 93 36.66 -8.22 13.38
N PRO A 94 37.36 -8.09 14.53
CA PRO A 94 36.77 -7.54 15.75
C PRO A 94 36.21 -6.13 15.52
N LEU A 95 35.00 -5.86 16.03
CA LEU A 95 34.29 -4.60 15.83
C LEU A 95 35.16 -3.38 16.20
N ASP A 96 35.83 -3.40 17.35
CA ASP A 96 36.63 -2.27 17.82
C ASP A 96 37.94 -2.06 17.04
N SER A 97 38.37 -3.04 16.25
CA SER A 97 39.46 -2.87 15.27
C SER A 97 38.95 -2.33 13.93
N PHE A 98 37.74 -2.71 13.52
CA PHE A 98 37.11 -2.22 12.30
C PHE A 98 36.63 -0.77 12.45
N PHE A 99 35.88 -0.48 13.50
CA PHE A 99 35.28 0.82 13.79
C PHE A 99 35.40 1.13 15.30
N PRO A 100 36.48 1.81 15.72
CA PRO A 100 36.81 2.00 17.13
C PRO A 100 35.71 2.72 17.94
N PRO A 101 35.60 2.46 19.26
CA PRO A 101 34.58 3.09 20.12
C PRO A 101 34.51 4.61 20.04
N LYS A 102 35.64 5.30 19.83
CA LYS A 102 35.70 6.76 19.66
C LYS A 102 35.02 7.22 18.36
N ASP A 103 35.22 6.49 17.26
CA ASP A 103 34.63 6.80 15.96
C ASP A 103 33.12 6.49 16.00
N ARG A 104 32.74 5.37 16.64
CA ARG A 104 31.33 4.99 16.88
C ARG A 104 30.60 6.02 17.76
N LEU A 105 31.25 6.51 18.83
CA LEU A 105 30.72 7.61 19.65
C LEU A 105 30.57 8.90 18.85
N SER A 106 31.51 9.21 17.95
CA SER A 106 31.41 10.36 17.03
C SER A 106 30.19 10.25 16.11
N LEU A 107 29.90 9.07 15.56
CA LEU A 107 28.71 8.80 14.75
C LEU A 107 27.42 8.91 15.59
N ALA A 108 27.40 8.36 16.80
CA ALA A 108 26.27 8.47 17.73
C ALA A 108 25.97 9.93 18.10
N LEU A 109 26.98 10.77 18.28
CA LEU A 109 26.81 12.21 18.51
C LEU A 109 26.17 12.93 17.32
N LEU A 110 26.44 12.54 16.07
CA LEU A 110 25.77 13.13 14.90
C LEU A 110 24.27 12.84 14.90
N PHE A 111 23.86 11.59 15.18
CA PHE A 111 22.44 11.23 15.31
C PHE A 111 21.78 11.86 16.55
N ASN A 112 22.51 12.02 17.66
CA ASN A 112 22.01 12.74 18.83
C ASN A 112 21.78 14.23 18.54
N ASN A 113 22.71 14.89 17.83
CA ASN A 113 22.58 16.30 17.44
C ASN A 113 21.41 16.52 16.46
N LEU A 114 21.16 15.54 15.58
CA LEU A 114 19.96 15.50 14.73
C LEU A 114 18.68 15.42 15.58
N LEU A 115 18.57 14.44 16.50
CA LEU A 115 17.41 14.30 17.41
C LEU A 115 17.18 15.54 18.27
N ALA A 116 18.24 16.15 18.79
CA ALA A 116 18.18 17.36 19.60
C ALA A 116 17.84 18.63 18.79
N SER A 117 17.84 18.57 17.45
CA SER A 117 17.52 19.73 16.62
C SER A 117 16.00 19.99 16.60
N PRO A 118 15.53 21.22 16.90
CA PRO A 118 14.09 21.54 16.89
C PRO A 118 13.40 21.33 15.54
N GLY A 119 14.16 21.38 14.43
CA GLY A 119 13.65 21.06 13.09
C GLY A 119 13.30 19.58 12.92
N PHE A 120 14.05 18.68 13.55
CA PHE A 120 13.85 17.24 13.36
C PHE A 120 12.63 16.67 14.10
N ALA A 121 12.20 17.30 15.21
CA ALA A 121 10.95 16.93 15.88
C ALA A 121 9.71 16.98 14.95
N ALA A 122 9.73 17.86 13.93
CA ALA A 122 8.70 17.97 12.90
C ALA A 122 8.75 16.86 11.81
N TRP A 123 9.64 15.87 11.96
CA TRP A 123 9.74 14.66 11.15
C TRP A 123 9.32 13.39 11.89
N LEU A 124 9.20 13.43 13.22
CA LEU A 124 8.71 12.32 14.02
C LEU A 124 7.18 12.40 14.26
N THR A 125 6.60 13.57 14.02
CA THR A 125 5.17 13.88 14.22
C THR A 125 4.39 13.89 12.89
N GLY A 126 3.11 13.49 12.95
CA GLY A 126 2.20 13.45 11.79
C GLY A 126 1.79 12.05 11.34
N GLU A 127 1.19 11.96 10.16
CA GLU A 127 0.81 10.69 9.53
C GLU A 127 2.08 9.89 9.17
N PRO A 128 2.16 8.58 9.44
CA PRO A 128 3.32 7.78 9.07
C PRO A 128 3.53 7.74 7.55
N LEU A 129 4.78 7.60 7.11
CA LEU A 129 5.15 7.38 5.70
C LEU A 129 4.75 5.98 5.22
N ASP A 130 3.45 5.72 5.18
CA ASP A 130 2.80 4.48 4.74
C ASP A 130 2.25 4.68 3.33
N ILE A 131 2.89 4.08 2.33
CA ILE A 131 2.55 4.30 0.91
C ILE A 131 1.11 3.89 0.60
N ASP A 132 0.58 2.88 1.27
CA ASP A 132 -0.78 2.40 1.01
C ASP A 132 -1.83 3.34 1.61
N GLN A 133 -1.57 3.89 2.79
CA GLN A 133 -2.40 4.97 3.36
C GLN A 133 -2.23 6.29 2.60
N ILE A 134 -1.07 6.54 1.97
CA ILE A 134 -0.83 7.70 1.11
C ILE A 134 -1.58 7.58 -0.21
N LEU A 135 -1.70 6.38 -0.78
CA LEU A 135 -2.41 6.12 -2.04
C LEU A 135 -3.93 5.98 -1.88
N TYR A 136 -4.42 5.45 -0.74
CA TYR A 136 -5.85 5.14 -0.56
C TYR A 136 -6.46 5.72 0.72
N SER A 137 -7.77 5.99 0.70
CA SER A 137 -8.54 6.31 1.91
C SER A 137 -8.71 5.08 2.83
N PRO A 138 -9.18 5.26 4.08
CA PRO A 138 -9.69 4.16 4.90
C PRO A 138 -10.84 3.37 4.26
N THR A 139 -11.46 3.92 3.21
CA THR A 139 -12.55 3.30 2.41
C THR A 139 -12.10 2.81 1.03
N GLY A 140 -10.78 2.67 0.80
CA GLY A 140 -10.20 2.11 -0.42
C GLY A 140 -10.24 3.04 -1.65
N LYS A 141 -10.66 4.30 -1.50
CA LYS A 141 -10.74 5.25 -2.63
C LYS A 141 -9.36 5.86 -2.91
N PRO A 142 -8.91 5.95 -4.18
CA PRO A 142 -7.60 6.49 -4.52
C PRO A 142 -7.48 7.99 -4.21
N LYS A 143 -6.30 8.41 -3.77
CA LYS A 143 -5.91 9.77 -3.40
C LYS A 143 -4.95 10.37 -4.43
N MET A 144 -4.96 11.70 -4.55
CA MET A 144 -3.85 12.44 -5.12
C MET A 144 -3.04 13.10 -3.99
N SER A 145 -1.90 12.52 -3.65
CA SER A 145 -1.05 12.94 -2.52
C SER A 145 0.15 13.76 -3.01
N ILE A 146 0.26 15.01 -2.55
CA ILE A 146 1.29 15.96 -2.99
C ILE A 146 2.29 16.22 -1.86
N PHE A 147 3.55 15.82 -2.05
CA PHE A 147 4.62 16.10 -1.11
C PHE A 147 5.31 17.44 -1.42
N SER A 148 4.97 18.49 -0.66
CA SER A 148 5.75 19.73 -0.67
C SER A 148 7.13 19.49 -0.05
N ILE A 149 8.18 19.69 -0.85
CA ILE A 149 9.59 19.55 -0.45
C ILE A 149 10.42 20.83 -0.68
N ALA A 150 9.80 21.89 -1.22
CA ALA A 150 10.45 23.17 -1.54
C ALA A 150 10.88 23.98 -0.30
N HIS A 151 10.44 23.59 0.90
CA HIS A 151 10.78 24.24 2.16
C HIS A 151 11.91 23.55 2.95
N LEU A 152 12.49 22.49 2.38
CA LEU A 152 13.58 21.69 2.93
C LEU A 152 14.93 22.14 2.36
N SER A 153 15.99 22.03 3.15
CA SER A 153 17.38 22.10 2.66
C SER A 153 17.71 20.93 1.74
N ASP A 154 18.76 21.04 0.92
CA ASP A 154 19.07 19.99 -0.07
C ASP A 154 19.41 18.61 0.55
N PRO A 155 20.11 18.50 1.71
CA PRO A 155 20.28 17.21 2.40
C PRO A 155 18.96 16.62 2.91
N GLU A 156 18.10 17.43 3.55
CA GLU A 156 16.76 17.01 3.98
C GLU A 156 15.89 16.56 2.80
N ARG A 157 16.01 17.24 1.65
CA ARG A 157 15.27 16.94 0.42
C ARG A 157 15.75 15.63 -0.18
N MET A 158 17.06 15.43 -0.28
CA MET A 158 17.68 14.18 -0.72
C MET A 158 17.31 13.01 0.19
N PHE A 159 17.35 13.20 1.51
CA PHE A 159 16.89 12.21 2.49
C PHE A 159 15.42 11.82 2.25
N PHE A 160 14.50 12.80 2.25
CA PHE A 160 13.08 12.50 2.10
C PHE A 160 12.74 11.80 0.78
N VAL A 161 13.32 12.25 -0.34
CA VAL A 161 13.11 11.62 -1.65
C VAL A 161 13.67 10.20 -1.67
N SER A 162 14.86 9.96 -1.10
CA SER A 162 15.45 8.61 -1.01
C SER A 162 14.60 7.69 -0.13
N LEU A 163 14.10 8.19 0.99
CA LEU A 163 13.23 7.45 1.91
C LEU A 163 11.90 7.08 1.25
N LEU A 164 11.26 8.05 0.57
CA LEU A 164 10.02 7.85 -0.18
C LEU A 164 10.19 6.82 -1.30
N LEU A 165 11.29 6.89 -2.07
CA LEU A 165 11.59 5.94 -3.15
C LEU A 165 11.78 4.51 -2.62
N ASN A 166 12.49 4.33 -1.49
CA ASN A 166 12.65 3.01 -0.86
C ASN A 166 11.31 2.47 -0.33
N GLN A 167 10.48 3.31 0.30
CA GLN A 167 9.15 2.91 0.77
C GLN A 167 8.20 2.54 -0.40
N VAL A 168 8.22 3.31 -1.49
CA VAL A 168 7.47 2.98 -2.71
C VAL A 168 7.96 1.67 -3.32
N LEU A 169 9.27 1.41 -3.33
CA LEU A 169 9.83 0.14 -3.81
C LEU A 169 9.42 -1.05 -2.91
N ALA A 170 9.42 -0.89 -1.59
CA ALA A 170 8.94 -1.91 -0.66
C ALA A 170 7.44 -2.21 -0.85
N TRP A 171 6.59 -1.17 -0.92
CA TRP A 171 5.16 -1.32 -1.24
C TRP A 171 4.91 -1.97 -2.61
N THR A 172 5.72 -1.65 -3.62
CA THR A 172 5.63 -2.24 -4.96
C THR A 172 5.85 -3.75 -4.91
N ARG A 173 6.74 -4.23 -4.03
CA ARG A 173 7.11 -5.65 -3.88
C ARG A 173 6.04 -6.49 -3.17
N THR A 174 5.12 -5.88 -2.42
CA THR A 174 3.96 -6.58 -1.84
C THR A 174 2.75 -6.62 -2.77
N GLN A 175 2.80 -5.97 -3.95
CA GLN A 175 1.69 -5.99 -4.91
C GLN A 175 1.69 -7.28 -5.75
N SER A 176 0.50 -7.76 -6.10
CA SER A 176 0.36 -8.74 -7.18
C SER A 176 0.71 -8.13 -8.55
N GLY A 177 1.31 -8.94 -9.43
CA GLY A 177 1.60 -8.52 -10.80
C GLY A 177 0.31 -8.21 -11.58
N THR A 178 0.36 -7.21 -12.48
CA THR A 178 -0.83 -6.71 -13.21
C THR A 178 -0.45 -6.04 -14.53
N SER A 179 -1.41 -6.01 -15.46
CA SER A 179 -1.34 -5.27 -16.73
C SER A 179 -1.96 -3.87 -16.69
N SER A 180 -2.66 -3.46 -15.62
CA SER A 180 -3.28 -2.13 -15.53
C SER A 180 -2.63 -1.25 -14.44
N LEU A 181 -2.95 0.04 -14.47
CA LEU A 181 -2.27 1.06 -13.66
C LEU A 181 -2.93 1.21 -12.28
N ARG A 182 -2.19 0.84 -11.22
CA ARG A 182 -2.55 1.07 -9.80
C ARG A 182 -2.29 2.52 -9.39
N ALA A 183 -1.10 3.03 -9.70
CA ALA A 183 -0.60 4.32 -9.19
C ALA A 183 0.41 4.97 -10.15
N ILE A 184 0.64 6.28 -9.98
CA ILE A 184 1.72 7.03 -10.64
C ILE A 184 2.57 7.71 -9.57
N LEU A 185 3.89 7.44 -9.57
CA LEU A 185 4.87 8.29 -8.90
C LEU A 185 5.26 9.43 -9.84
N TYR A 186 4.82 10.65 -9.54
CA TYR A 186 5.20 11.87 -10.25
C TYR A 186 6.34 12.60 -9.51
N MET A 187 7.42 12.92 -10.22
CA MET A 187 8.51 13.75 -9.71
C MET A 187 8.67 15.01 -10.56
N ASP A 188 8.45 16.17 -9.94
CA ASP A 188 8.68 17.48 -10.56
C ASP A 188 10.16 17.87 -10.41
N GLU A 189 10.86 18.02 -11.54
CA GLU A 189 12.31 18.28 -11.64
C GLU A 189 13.20 17.20 -10.96
N ILE A 190 13.55 16.16 -11.73
CA ILE A 190 14.46 15.06 -11.32
C ILE A 190 15.94 15.48 -11.18
N PHE A 191 16.32 16.70 -11.57
CA PHE A 191 17.70 17.18 -11.48
C PHE A 191 18.32 16.98 -10.07
N GLY A 192 19.54 16.46 -10.03
CA GLY A 192 20.27 16.15 -8.79
C GLY A 192 19.97 14.77 -8.17
N TYR A 193 18.77 14.21 -8.38
CA TYR A 193 18.43 12.85 -7.88
C TYR A 193 18.91 11.73 -8.81
N PHE A 194 19.04 12.02 -10.10
CA PHE A 194 19.37 11.02 -11.13
C PHE A 194 20.55 11.41 -12.04
N PRO A 195 21.68 11.92 -11.51
CA PRO A 195 22.81 12.38 -12.31
C PRO A 195 23.52 11.22 -13.03
N PRO A 196 24.15 11.44 -14.20
CA PRO A 196 24.79 10.37 -14.96
C PRO A 196 26.05 9.78 -14.30
N VAL A 197 26.84 10.60 -13.59
CA VAL A 197 28.14 10.19 -13.04
C VAL A 197 28.07 9.87 -11.54
N ALA A 198 27.42 10.72 -10.75
CA ALA A 198 27.28 10.49 -9.30
C ALA A 198 26.23 9.42 -8.98
N ASN A 199 26.27 8.91 -7.74
CA ASN A 199 25.34 7.88 -7.25
C ASN A 199 24.72 8.28 -5.90
N PRO A 200 23.86 9.33 -5.87
CA PRO A 200 23.17 9.73 -4.64
C PRO A 200 22.21 8.63 -4.15
N PRO A 201 21.82 8.61 -2.85
CA PRO A 201 20.98 7.54 -2.28
C PRO A 201 19.62 7.32 -2.96
N SER A 202 19.11 8.31 -3.69
CA SER A 202 17.87 8.24 -4.48
C SER A 202 18.03 7.53 -5.84
N LYS A 203 19.25 7.49 -6.42
CA LYS A 203 19.48 6.98 -7.78
C LYS A 203 19.25 5.46 -7.89
N ALA A 204 19.70 4.69 -6.89
CA ALA A 204 19.55 3.24 -6.88
C ALA A 204 18.08 2.78 -6.83
N PRO A 205 17.24 3.17 -5.85
CA PRO A 205 15.84 2.76 -5.82
C PRO A 205 15.05 3.30 -7.02
N LEU A 206 15.38 4.49 -7.54
CA LEU A 206 14.75 5.00 -8.77
C LEU A 206 15.13 4.18 -10.02
N LEU A 207 16.36 3.69 -10.14
CA LEU A 207 16.77 2.74 -11.18
C LEU A 207 16.03 1.39 -11.05
N THR A 208 15.86 0.88 -9.84
CA THR A 208 15.13 -0.38 -9.59
C THR A 208 13.65 -0.22 -9.96
N LEU A 209 13.01 0.87 -9.50
CA LEU A 209 11.64 1.23 -9.84
C LEU A 209 11.45 1.37 -11.37
N LEU A 210 12.29 2.13 -12.07
CA LEU A 210 12.19 2.32 -13.53
C LEU A 210 12.29 1.01 -14.33
N LYS A 211 12.94 -0.03 -13.80
CA LYS A 211 13.06 -1.35 -14.45
C LYS A 211 11.92 -2.31 -14.08
N GLN A 212 11.46 -2.28 -12.83
CA GLN A 212 10.62 -3.35 -12.26
C GLN A 212 9.16 -2.92 -11.99
N ALA A 213 8.90 -1.65 -11.67
CA ALA A 213 7.61 -1.17 -11.18
C ALA A 213 6.43 -1.41 -12.15
N ARG A 214 6.71 -1.43 -13.46
CA ARG A 214 5.72 -1.71 -14.52
C ARG A 214 4.99 -3.04 -14.30
N ALA A 215 5.68 -4.09 -13.85
CA ALA A 215 5.08 -5.41 -13.67
C ALA A 215 4.02 -5.45 -12.55
N TYR A 216 4.06 -4.47 -11.65
CA TYR A 216 3.20 -4.34 -10.47
C TYR A 216 2.16 -3.22 -10.62
N GLY A 217 2.07 -2.60 -11.80
CA GLY A 217 1.09 -1.53 -12.10
C GLY A 217 1.47 -0.15 -11.54
N LEU A 218 2.72 0.07 -11.13
CA LEU A 218 3.20 1.40 -10.74
C LEU A 218 3.87 2.09 -11.95
N GLY A 219 3.24 3.17 -12.41
CA GLY A 219 3.81 4.09 -13.40
C GLY A 219 4.74 5.11 -12.75
N ILE A 220 5.73 5.60 -13.49
CA ILE A 220 6.70 6.60 -13.02
C ILE A 220 6.74 7.72 -14.07
N MET A 221 6.50 8.95 -13.63
CA MET A 221 6.52 10.14 -14.49
C MET A 221 7.54 11.14 -13.94
N LEU A 222 8.53 11.47 -14.77
CA LEU A 222 9.69 12.28 -14.39
C LEU A 222 9.72 13.52 -15.30
N THR A 223 9.80 14.72 -14.73
CA THR A 223 9.98 15.96 -15.49
C THR A 223 11.38 16.54 -15.28
N THR A 224 11.93 17.19 -16.31
CA THR A 224 13.15 17.99 -16.17
C THR A 224 13.17 19.14 -17.16
N GLN A 225 13.88 20.21 -16.83
CA GLN A 225 14.30 21.24 -17.79
C GLN A 225 15.63 20.91 -18.49
N ASN A 226 16.49 20.09 -17.88
CA ASN A 226 17.88 19.86 -18.31
C ASN A 226 18.14 18.38 -18.67
N PRO A 227 17.81 17.91 -19.89
CA PRO A 227 17.94 16.49 -20.27
C PRO A 227 19.41 16.00 -20.37
N VAL A 228 20.38 16.91 -20.36
CA VAL A 228 21.81 16.60 -20.42
C VAL A 228 22.33 16.00 -19.11
N ASP A 229 21.78 16.43 -17.97
CA ASP A 229 22.31 16.12 -16.64
C ASP A 229 21.64 14.91 -15.96
N LEU A 230 20.99 14.04 -16.75
CA LEU A 230 20.35 12.81 -16.29
C LEU A 230 21.08 11.54 -16.74
N ASP A 231 20.99 10.47 -15.95
CA ASP A 231 21.46 9.15 -16.35
C ASP A 231 20.57 8.56 -17.46
N TYR A 232 21.03 8.77 -18.70
CA TYR A 232 20.32 8.31 -19.87
C TYR A 232 20.11 6.77 -19.89
N LYS A 233 21.00 5.98 -19.29
CA LYS A 233 20.83 4.51 -19.23
C LYS A 233 19.63 4.10 -18.38
N GLY A 234 19.25 4.92 -17.40
CA GLY A 234 18.00 4.76 -16.67
C GLY A 234 16.78 5.15 -17.51
N LEU A 235 16.86 6.26 -18.24
CA LEU A 235 15.77 6.76 -19.08
C LEU A 235 15.42 5.86 -20.27
N ALA A 236 16.33 4.98 -20.73
CA ALA A 236 16.04 3.99 -21.76
C ALA A 236 14.90 3.00 -21.41
N ASN A 237 14.50 2.92 -20.13
CA ASN A 237 13.34 2.13 -19.68
C ASN A 237 11.99 2.88 -19.83
N THR A 238 12.03 4.19 -20.11
CA THR A 238 10.84 5.05 -20.26
C THR A 238 10.18 4.82 -21.62
N GLY A 239 9.00 4.19 -21.61
CA GLY A 239 8.24 3.86 -22.83
C GLY A 239 7.46 5.02 -23.47
N THR A 240 7.33 6.17 -22.81
CA THR A 240 6.59 7.32 -23.34
C THR A 240 7.31 8.64 -23.02
N TRP A 241 7.60 9.42 -24.05
CA TRP A 241 8.38 10.65 -24.00
C TRP A 241 7.52 11.83 -24.40
N PHE A 242 7.46 12.86 -23.55
CA PHE A 242 6.78 14.13 -23.82
C PHE A 242 7.82 15.24 -23.98
N ILE A 243 8.19 15.55 -25.21
CA ILE A 243 9.28 16.48 -25.52
C ILE A 243 8.67 17.83 -25.93
N GLY A 244 8.90 18.85 -25.11
CA GLY A 244 8.59 20.24 -25.44
C GLY A 244 9.66 20.89 -26.32
N ARG A 245 9.53 22.19 -26.55
CA ARG A 245 10.50 22.98 -27.32
C ARG A 245 11.87 23.03 -26.63
N LEU A 246 12.88 22.43 -27.26
CA LEU A 246 14.28 22.46 -26.83
C LEU A 246 14.95 23.77 -27.31
N GLN A 247 15.85 24.34 -26.51
CA GLN A 247 16.49 25.63 -26.81
C GLN A 247 17.92 25.51 -27.34
N THR A 248 18.72 24.55 -26.85
CA THR A 248 20.09 24.35 -27.34
C THR A 248 20.20 23.13 -28.25
N GLU A 249 21.12 23.19 -29.21
CA GLU A 249 21.41 22.06 -30.09
C GLU A 249 22.00 20.87 -29.31
N ARG A 250 22.62 21.10 -28.14
CA ARG A 250 23.12 20.05 -27.24
C ARG A 250 21.96 19.26 -26.61
N ASP A 251 20.92 19.95 -26.12
CA ASP A 251 19.72 19.29 -25.58
C ASP A 251 19.02 18.48 -26.67
N LYS A 252 18.89 19.08 -27.86
CA LYS A 252 18.30 18.44 -29.05
C LYS A 252 19.06 17.18 -29.45
N GLN A 253 20.39 17.26 -29.61
CA GLN A 253 21.23 16.10 -29.89
C GLN A 253 21.09 15.01 -28.83
N ARG A 254 21.07 15.38 -27.55
CA ARG A 254 20.97 14.44 -26.43
C ARG A 254 19.61 13.74 -26.33
N VAL A 255 18.52 14.45 -26.60
CA VAL A 255 17.18 13.85 -26.68
C VAL A 255 17.07 12.92 -27.89
N LEU A 256 17.69 13.27 -29.03
CA LEU A 256 17.70 12.44 -30.24
C LEU A 256 18.53 11.16 -30.09
N GLU A 257 19.76 11.24 -29.53
CA GLU A 257 20.53 10.07 -29.09
C GLU A 257 19.68 9.11 -28.25
N GLY A 258 18.83 9.69 -27.39
CA GLY A 258 17.97 8.95 -26.50
C GLY A 258 16.82 8.22 -27.20
N LEU A 259 16.03 8.96 -27.99
CA LEU A 259 14.95 8.39 -28.79
C LEU A 259 15.45 7.30 -29.76
N GLU A 260 16.66 7.49 -30.30
CA GLU A 260 17.36 6.53 -31.15
C GLU A 260 17.71 5.25 -30.39
N GLY A 261 18.27 5.36 -29.17
CA GLY A 261 18.54 4.21 -28.30
C GLY A 261 17.29 3.47 -27.82
N ALA A 262 16.22 4.18 -27.47
CA ALA A 262 14.93 3.59 -27.11
C ALA A 262 14.30 2.83 -28.29
N SER A 263 14.31 3.43 -29.49
CA SER A 263 13.80 2.81 -30.72
C SER A 263 14.61 1.58 -31.13
N ALA A 264 15.95 1.65 -31.06
CA ALA A 264 16.85 0.55 -31.40
C ALA A 264 16.65 -0.66 -30.48
N THR A 265 16.34 -0.44 -29.20
CA THR A 265 16.06 -1.51 -28.22
C THR A 265 14.79 -2.31 -28.57
N GLN A 266 13.87 -1.76 -29.39
CA GLN A 266 12.64 -2.43 -29.82
C GLN A 266 12.55 -2.69 -31.34
N GLY A 267 13.62 -2.43 -32.09
CA GLY A 267 13.69 -2.70 -33.54
C GLY A 267 12.87 -1.75 -34.42
N VAL A 268 12.45 -0.59 -33.90
CA VAL A 268 11.66 0.41 -34.65
C VAL A 268 12.59 1.32 -35.47
N ALA A 269 12.23 1.57 -36.73
CA ALA A 269 13.04 2.38 -37.65
C ALA A 269 12.99 3.89 -37.31
N PHE A 270 14.00 4.37 -36.58
CA PHE A 270 14.08 5.77 -36.15
C PHE A 270 14.54 6.71 -37.29
N ASN A 271 13.64 7.57 -37.79
CA ASN A 271 14.00 8.62 -38.75
C ASN A 271 14.42 9.91 -38.03
N ARG A 272 15.72 10.00 -37.73
CA ARG A 272 16.33 11.14 -37.05
C ARG A 272 16.06 12.50 -37.74
N GLY A 273 16.16 12.55 -39.07
CA GLY A 273 15.98 13.80 -39.83
C GLY A 273 14.55 14.34 -39.75
N ARG A 274 13.53 13.47 -39.83
CA ARG A 274 12.12 13.84 -39.60
C ARG A 274 11.92 14.32 -38.16
N MET A 275 12.55 13.67 -37.18
CA MET A 275 12.45 14.07 -35.78
C MET A 275 13.10 15.44 -35.52
N GLU A 276 14.26 15.72 -36.10
CA GLU A 276 14.96 17.01 -36.02
C GLU A 276 14.13 18.16 -36.58
N GLN A 277 13.41 17.94 -37.69
CA GLN A 277 12.49 18.91 -38.28
C GLN A 277 11.29 19.19 -37.38
N ILE A 278 10.67 18.14 -36.81
CA ILE A 278 9.51 18.30 -35.92
C ILE A 278 9.91 19.05 -34.64
N LEU A 279 11.02 18.67 -34.01
CA LEU A 279 11.53 19.33 -32.79
C LEU A 279 11.87 20.81 -33.03
N ALA A 280 12.44 21.16 -34.18
CA ALA A 280 12.71 22.55 -34.54
C ALA A 280 11.43 23.37 -34.82
N GLY A 281 10.34 22.71 -35.23
CA GLY A 281 9.03 23.31 -35.47
C GLY A 281 8.11 23.41 -34.24
N LEU A 282 8.51 22.92 -33.07
CA LEU A 282 7.64 22.91 -31.88
C LEU A 282 7.30 24.34 -31.38
N GLY A 283 6.02 24.67 -31.50
CA GLY A 283 5.44 25.88 -30.92
C GLY A 283 5.36 25.83 -29.38
N ASN A 284 5.16 26.98 -28.75
CA ASN A 284 4.98 27.04 -27.30
C ASN A 284 3.72 26.24 -26.90
N ARG A 285 3.83 25.38 -25.89
CA ARG A 285 2.77 24.46 -25.40
C ARG A 285 2.37 23.32 -26.37
N VAL A 286 3.06 23.19 -27.50
CA VAL A 286 3.02 21.99 -28.35
C VAL A 286 4.11 21.03 -27.88
N PHE A 287 3.77 19.75 -27.81
CA PHE A 287 4.66 18.68 -27.36
C PHE A 287 4.67 17.55 -28.39
N LEU A 288 5.86 16.99 -28.60
CA LEU A 288 6.05 15.72 -29.28
C LEU A 288 5.83 14.59 -28.28
N MET A 289 4.83 13.75 -28.52
CA MET A 289 4.75 12.44 -27.88
C MET A 289 5.48 11.41 -28.75
N HIS A 290 6.44 10.69 -28.16
CA HIS A 290 6.95 9.43 -28.70
C HIS A 290 6.61 8.30 -27.73
N ASN A 291 5.77 7.37 -28.17
CA ASN A 291 5.39 6.18 -27.42
C ASN A 291 5.97 4.96 -28.14
N VAL A 292 6.69 4.09 -27.43
CA VAL A 292 7.32 2.88 -28.02
C VAL A 292 6.29 1.87 -28.53
N HIS A 293 5.02 2.00 -28.11
CA HIS A 293 3.91 1.18 -28.55
C HIS A 293 3.11 1.78 -29.73
N GLU A 294 3.58 2.88 -30.33
CA GLU A 294 2.95 3.55 -31.47
C GLU A 294 3.88 3.61 -32.69
N SER A 295 3.31 3.52 -33.89
CA SER A 295 4.07 3.40 -35.15
C SER A 295 4.70 4.71 -35.63
N GLU A 296 4.15 5.86 -35.24
CA GLU A 296 4.69 7.20 -35.51
C GLU A 296 4.53 8.09 -34.28
N PRO A 297 5.42 9.08 -34.05
CA PRO A 297 5.25 10.04 -32.97
C PRO A 297 4.14 11.06 -33.29
N SER A 298 3.32 11.39 -32.30
CA SER A 298 2.20 12.35 -32.45
C SER A 298 2.51 13.70 -31.81
N LEU A 299 2.08 14.80 -32.45
CA LEU A 299 2.04 16.13 -31.84
C LEU A 299 0.73 16.33 -31.07
N PHE A 300 0.81 16.95 -29.89
CA PHE A 300 -0.35 17.37 -29.11
C PHE A 300 -0.11 18.73 -28.42
N GLU A 301 -1.18 19.39 -27.98
CA GLU A 301 -1.12 20.66 -27.23
C GLU A 301 -1.74 20.54 -25.83
N THR A 302 -1.30 21.37 -24.88
CA THR A 302 -1.82 21.30 -23.50
C THR A 302 -3.19 21.96 -23.35
N ARG A 303 -4.22 21.12 -23.54
CA ARG A 303 -5.66 21.40 -23.44
C ARG A 303 -6.07 22.47 -22.42
N TRP A 304 -5.69 22.33 -21.15
CA TRP A 304 -5.99 23.30 -20.06
C TRP A 304 -4.70 23.75 -19.39
N CYS A 305 -3.93 24.64 -20.03
CA CYS A 305 -2.68 25.17 -19.46
C CYS A 305 -2.93 26.22 -18.34
N MET A 306 -3.74 25.89 -17.32
CA MET A 306 -4.07 26.71 -16.14
C MET A 306 -2.96 26.71 -15.06
N SER A 307 -1.69 26.72 -15.48
CA SER A 307 -0.63 27.17 -14.57
C SER A 307 -0.59 28.70 -14.59
N TYR A 308 -0.96 29.32 -13.48
CA TYR A 308 -0.85 30.77 -13.28
C TYR A 308 0.60 31.24 -13.08
N LEU A 309 1.59 30.34 -13.18
CA LEU A 309 3.04 30.61 -13.04
C LEU A 309 3.41 31.40 -11.77
N ARG A 310 2.65 31.21 -10.69
CA ARG A 310 2.77 31.97 -9.43
C ARG A 310 3.99 31.58 -8.57
N GLY A 311 4.78 30.59 -9.01
CA GLY A 311 5.82 29.96 -8.19
C GLY A 311 5.25 29.00 -7.15
N PRO A 312 6.11 28.43 -6.27
CA PRO A 312 5.68 27.49 -5.23
C PRO A 312 4.81 28.18 -4.16
N LEU A 313 3.89 27.40 -3.58
CA LEU A 313 3.04 27.88 -2.49
C LEU A 313 3.86 28.11 -1.21
N THR A 314 3.63 29.23 -0.52
CA THR A 314 4.28 29.50 0.76
C THR A 314 3.66 28.66 1.88
N ARG A 315 4.39 28.42 2.98
CA ARG A 315 3.89 27.66 4.16
C ARG A 315 2.51 28.18 4.63
N THR A 316 2.31 29.50 4.68
CA THR A 316 1.04 30.14 5.07
C THR A 316 -0.08 29.98 4.03
N GLN A 317 0.25 29.77 2.75
CA GLN A 317 -0.75 29.45 1.72
C GLN A 317 -1.19 27.98 1.83
N ILE A 318 -0.26 27.06 2.09
CA ILE A 318 -0.57 25.63 2.32
C ILE A 318 -1.50 25.50 3.54
N GLN A 319 -1.22 26.19 4.65
CA GLN A 319 -2.09 26.22 5.84
C GLN A 319 -3.52 26.68 5.51
N LYS A 320 -3.67 27.72 4.67
CA LYS A 320 -4.99 28.24 4.25
C LYS A 320 -5.76 27.30 3.31
N LEU A 321 -5.08 26.30 2.71
CA LEU A 321 -5.70 25.28 1.88
C LEU A 321 -6.11 24.03 2.67
N GLN A 322 -5.94 24.01 4.00
CA GLN A 322 -6.33 22.89 4.87
C GLN A 322 -7.42 23.24 5.91
N PRO A 323 -8.65 23.59 5.48
CA PRO A 323 -9.77 23.75 6.41
C PRO A 323 -10.18 22.40 7.03
N GLY A 324 -9.73 22.14 8.26
CA GLY A 324 -10.21 21.02 9.09
C GLY A 324 -9.11 20.19 9.80
N VAL A 325 -7.88 20.15 9.28
CA VAL A 325 -6.81 19.26 9.78
C VAL A 325 -6.33 19.65 11.20
N GLN A 326 -6.52 20.91 11.61
CA GLN A 326 -6.13 21.39 12.94
C GLN A 326 -6.99 20.82 14.09
N SER A 327 -8.12 20.16 13.81
CA SER A 327 -9.07 19.69 14.83
C SER A 327 -8.85 18.25 15.31
N SER A 328 -7.97 17.47 14.67
CA SER A 328 -7.76 16.04 14.97
C SER A 328 -6.45 15.71 15.69
N VAL A 329 -5.61 16.71 15.97
CA VAL A 329 -4.25 16.52 16.55
C VAL A 329 -4.24 16.65 18.08
N SER A 330 -5.34 17.13 18.69
CA SER A 330 -5.41 17.47 20.13
C SER A 330 -6.00 16.36 21.03
N SER A 331 -5.98 15.09 20.62
CA SER A 331 -6.61 13.99 21.35
C SER A 331 -5.74 12.74 21.57
N GLN A 332 -4.47 12.94 21.94
CA GLN A 332 -3.74 12.00 22.80
C GLN A 332 -2.99 12.78 23.91
N PRO A 333 -3.02 12.32 25.18
CA PRO A 333 -2.39 13.04 26.28
C PRO A 333 -0.87 12.82 26.28
N ALA A 334 -0.10 13.85 25.93
CA ALA A 334 1.35 13.83 26.12
C ALA A 334 1.68 13.85 27.62
N ALA A 335 2.43 12.85 28.10
CA ALA A 335 2.82 12.74 29.49
C ALA A 335 3.88 13.80 29.87
N SER A 336 3.57 14.61 30.87
CA SER A 336 4.46 15.58 31.53
C SER A 336 3.84 15.96 32.89
N SER A 337 4.59 16.18 33.98
CA SER A 337 6.04 16.05 34.18
C SER A 337 6.38 16.07 35.68
N ILE A 338 7.50 15.46 36.06
CA ILE A 338 8.29 15.82 37.26
C ILE A 338 9.04 17.14 36.91
N THR A 339 9.39 18.12 37.75
CA THR A 339 9.38 18.35 39.21
C THR A 339 8.36 19.49 39.56
N GLU A 340 8.34 20.25 40.68
CA GLU A 340 9.25 20.46 41.84
C GLU A 340 8.47 20.76 43.15
N ALA A 341 9.19 21.07 44.24
CA ALA A 341 8.59 21.40 45.55
C ALA A 341 8.38 22.90 45.78
N SER A 342 7.38 23.26 46.59
CA SER A 342 7.25 24.58 47.22
C SER A 342 6.52 24.44 48.55
N SER A 343 7.12 24.98 49.62
CA SER A 343 6.55 24.99 50.97
C SER A 343 5.92 26.34 51.24
N GLU A 344 4.68 26.37 51.73
CA GLU A 344 4.32 27.11 52.94
C GLU A 344 2.90 26.75 53.43
N ALA A 345 2.59 27.08 54.68
CA ALA A 345 1.33 26.73 55.33
C ALA A 345 0.77 27.94 56.10
N THR A 346 -0.54 28.21 55.99
CA THR A 346 -1.23 29.13 56.91
C THR A 346 -2.76 28.91 56.99
N THR A 347 -3.18 28.37 58.13
CA THR A 347 -4.35 28.76 58.95
C THR A 347 -5.78 28.98 58.37
N ALA A 348 -6.72 28.26 59.01
CA ALA A 348 -7.98 28.77 59.60
C ALA A 348 -9.23 29.02 58.70
N PRO A 349 -10.46 29.05 59.28
CA PRO A 349 -10.94 28.41 60.52
C PRO A 349 -12.25 27.59 60.35
N VAL A 350 -12.70 26.97 61.45
CA VAL A 350 -13.94 26.17 61.57
C VAL A 350 -15.18 27.03 61.83
N ALA A 351 -16.34 26.61 61.32
CA ALA A 351 -17.66 26.98 61.85
C ALA A 351 -18.51 25.73 62.15
N GLN A 352 -18.89 25.56 63.43
CA GLN A 352 -19.96 24.67 63.90
C GLN A 352 -21.31 25.44 63.81
N ILE A 353 -22.51 24.99 64.19
CA ILE A 353 -23.01 23.95 65.10
C ILE A 353 -24.45 23.57 64.63
N THR A 354 -24.97 22.35 64.74
CA THR A 354 -25.73 21.81 65.91
C THR A 354 -26.37 20.45 65.54
N GLY A 355 -26.65 19.56 66.51
CA GLY A 355 -27.62 18.46 66.34
C GLY A 355 -27.33 17.10 66.99
N ILE A 356 -27.50 16.96 68.32
CA ILE A 356 -27.70 15.67 69.03
C ILE A 356 -28.62 15.93 70.25
N PRO A 357 -29.50 14.99 70.68
CA PRO A 357 -29.11 13.92 71.61
C PRO A 357 -29.77 12.53 71.36
N ILE A 358 -29.29 11.51 72.10
CA ILE A 358 -29.59 10.05 72.04
C ILE A 358 -29.59 9.55 73.49
N PRO A 359 -30.57 8.75 74.03
CA PRO A 359 -30.91 7.36 73.63
C PRO A 359 -32.46 7.07 73.74
N PRO A 360 -33.04 5.84 73.90
CA PRO A 360 -32.48 4.48 73.89
C PRO A 360 -33.19 3.37 73.05
N THR A 361 -32.38 2.36 72.69
CA THR A 361 -32.60 0.90 72.70
C THR A 361 -34.02 0.28 72.63
N VAL A 362 -34.29 -0.48 71.55
CA VAL A 362 -34.80 -1.88 71.58
C VAL A 362 -34.47 -2.62 70.27
N SER A 363 -34.48 -3.95 70.29
CA SER A 363 -34.01 -4.83 69.21
C SER A 363 -35.09 -5.24 68.20
N ALA A 364 -34.72 -5.31 66.90
CA ALA A 364 -35.35 -6.19 65.91
C ALA A 364 -34.38 -6.45 64.73
N THR A 365 -34.46 -7.63 64.11
CA THR A 365 -33.65 -8.03 62.94
C THR A 365 -34.31 -7.66 61.60
N PRO A 366 -33.54 -7.23 60.58
CA PRO A 366 -33.93 -7.33 59.17
C PRO A 366 -33.38 -8.62 58.52
N VAL A 367 -34.11 -9.13 57.52
CA VAL A 367 -33.77 -10.36 56.78
C VAL A 367 -32.69 -10.11 55.72
N THR A 368 -31.69 -10.99 55.64
CA THR A 368 -30.69 -10.97 54.56
C THR A 368 -31.20 -11.76 53.35
N ALA A 369 -31.22 -11.13 52.18
CA ALA A 369 -31.38 -11.86 50.91
C ALA A 369 -30.05 -12.56 50.54
N PRO A 370 -30.05 -13.72 49.85
CA PRO A 370 -28.83 -14.50 49.66
C PRO A 370 -27.80 -13.78 48.80
N LEU A 371 -26.55 -13.75 49.27
CA LEU A 371 -25.39 -13.48 48.42
C LEU A 371 -25.12 -14.72 47.57
N GLU A 372 -24.91 -14.49 46.27
CA GLU A 372 -24.58 -15.51 45.29
C GLU A 372 -23.23 -16.15 45.65
N GLN A 373 -23.22 -17.47 45.85
CA GLN A 373 -22.08 -18.15 46.47
C GLN A 373 -20.91 -18.27 45.49
N ALA A 374 -19.78 -17.62 45.83
CA ALA A 374 -18.51 -17.87 45.16
C ALA A 374 -18.15 -19.35 45.27
N ALA A 375 -18.02 -20.04 44.13
CA ALA A 375 -17.69 -21.45 44.07
C ALA A 375 -16.28 -21.69 44.66
N VAL A 376 -16.23 -22.30 45.85
CA VAL A 376 -14.98 -22.60 46.55
C VAL A 376 -14.18 -23.62 45.73
N SER A 377 -13.01 -23.21 45.22
CA SER A 377 -12.14 -24.12 44.49
C SER A 377 -11.67 -25.26 45.41
N PRO A 378 -11.85 -26.54 45.03
CA PRO A 378 -11.38 -27.66 45.85
C PRO A 378 -9.85 -27.67 45.90
N ALA A 379 -9.30 -28.04 47.06
CA ALA A 379 -7.86 -27.95 47.32
C ALA A 379 -7.03 -28.80 46.34
N ALA A 380 -5.96 -28.23 45.80
CA ALA A 380 -5.01 -28.94 44.95
C ALA A 380 -4.22 -29.98 45.76
N THR A 381 -4.04 -31.18 45.20
CA THR A 381 -3.49 -32.34 45.93
C THR A 381 -2.34 -32.99 45.19
N GLY A 382 -1.12 -32.75 45.66
CA GLY A 382 0.10 -33.48 45.25
C GLY A 382 0.74 -32.98 43.96
N GLY A 383 2.08 -33.03 43.91
CA GLY A 383 2.90 -32.63 42.76
C GLY A 383 3.02 -33.71 41.68
N GLN A 384 1.97 -34.49 41.41
CA GLN A 384 1.90 -35.45 40.32
C GLN A 384 0.49 -35.44 39.70
N PRO A 385 0.37 -35.57 38.36
CA PRO A 385 -0.93 -35.61 37.69
C PRO A 385 -1.70 -36.90 38.02
N PRO A 386 -3.05 -36.87 38.07
CA PRO A 386 -3.88 -38.05 38.26
C PRO A 386 -3.62 -39.18 37.26
N VAL A 387 -3.73 -40.42 37.72
CA VAL A 387 -3.61 -41.62 36.86
C VAL A 387 -4.86 -41.76 35.99
N LEU A 388 -4.69 -41.74 34.66
CA LEU A 388 -5.76 -41.85 33.67
C LEU A 388 -5.78 -43.23 32.98
N PRO A 389 -6.93 -43.66 32.45
CA PRO A 389 -7.00 -44.77 31.49
C PRO A 389 -6.18 -44.46 30.22
N LEU A 390 -5.50 -45.46 29.66
CA LEU A 390 -4.66 -45.34 28.46
C LEU A 390 -5.40 -44.83 27.20
N GLU A 391 -6.73 -44.92 27.19
CA GLU A 391 -7.60 -44.39 26.13
C GLU A 391 -7.71 -42.86 26.15
N ILE A 392 -7.49 -42.22 27.31
CA ILE A 392 -7.63 -40.78 27.50
C ILE A 392 -6.26 -40.13 27.34
N ARG A 393 -6.02 -39.54 26.17
CA ARG A 393 -4.84 -38.73 25.91
C ARG A 393 -4.90 -37.44 26.73
N GLN A 394 -3.76 -37.07 27.32
CA GLN A 394 -3.58 -35.80 28.00
C GLN A 394 -2.38 -35.02 27.45
N CYS A 395 -2.43 -33.70 27.57
CA CYS A 395 -1.35 -32.77 27.22
C CYS A 395 -1.31 -31.61 28.22
N TYR A 396 -0.21 -30.86 28.23
CA TYR A 396 0.03 -29.77 29.17
C TYR A 396 0.33 -28.50 28.37
N MET A 397 -0.36 -27.40 28.69
CA MET A 397 -0.06 -26.12 28.07
C MET A 397 1.28 -25.58 28.62
N PRO A 398 2.22 -25.14 27.76
CA PRO A 398 3.50 -24.59 28.17
C PRO A 398 3.34 -23.22 28.85
N LEU A 399 4.31 -22.88 29.70
CA LEU A 399 4.38 -21.55 30.32
C LEU A 399 4.93 -20.53 29.31
N ARG A 400 4.24 -19.39 29.16
CA ARG A 400 4.71 -18.26 28.34
C ARG A 400 5.02 -17.01 29.18
N SER A 401 4.30 -16.82 30.28
CA SER A 401 4.50 -15.69 31.21
C SER A 401 5.53 -16.05 32.30
N ARG A 402 6.28 -15.05 32.81
CA ARG A 402 7.32 -15.28 33.84
C ARG A 402 6.71 -15.61 35.21
N VAL A 403 7.23 -16.65 35.86
CA VAL A 403 6.89 -17.03 37.24
C VAL A 403 7.53 -16.05 38.23
N SER A 404 6.74 -15.43 39.12
CA SER A 404 7.28 -14.69 40.27
C SER A 404 7.55 -15.64 41.44
N ALA A 405 8.50 -15.30 42.33
CA ALA A 405 8.86 -16.15 43.47
C ALA A 405 7.74 -16.33 44.53
N GLU A 406 6.65 -15.57 44.42
CA GLU A 406 5.48 -15.59 45.32
C GLU A 406 4.23 -16.24 44.67
N ASP A 407 4.29 -16.58 43.37
CA ASP A 407 3.14 -17.12 42.63
C ASP A 407 3.08 -18.65 42.73
N THR A 408 1.93 -19.20 43.12
CA THR A 408 1.72 -20.66 43.13
C THR A 408 1.20 -21.13 41.78
N LEU A 409 1.95 -21.98 41.08
CA LEU A 409 1.55 -22.53 39.78
C LEU A 409 0.61 -23.74 39.94
N VAL A 410 -0.60 -23.64 39.41
CA VAL A 410 -1.65 -24.67 39.49
C VAL A 410 -2.22 -25.00 38.10
N TYR A 411 -2.08 -26.26 37.69
CA TYR A 411 -2.71 -26.79 36.48
C TYR A 411 -4.17 -27.17 36.73
N ARG A 412 -5.08 -26.78 35.81
CA ARG A 412 -6.51 -27.13 35.83
C ARG A 412 -6.89 -28.06 34.66
N PRO A 413 -7.73 -29.08 34.87
CA PRO A 413 -8.18 -30.00 33.82
C PRO A 413 -9.28 -29.37 32.95
N MET A 414 -9.08 -29.37 31.65
CA MET A 414 -9.93 -28.73 30.64
C MET A 414 -10.14 -29.67 29.45
N ALA A 415 -11.29 -29.59 28.78
CA ALA A 415 -11.52 -30.31 27.53
C ALA A 415 -10.97 -29.49 26.37
N LEU A 416 -10.00 -30.02 25.64
CA LEU A 416 -9.32 -29.32 24.54
C LEU A 416 -9.56 -30.04 23.22
N ALA A 417 -9.99 -29.28 22.20
CA ALA A 417 -10.30 -29.78 20.87
C ALA A 417 -9.54 -29.02 19.78
N ASP A 418 -8.87 -29.74 18.89
CA ASP A 418 -8.30 -29.23 17.65
C ASP A 418 -9.22 -29.63 16.49
N VAL A 419 -9.69 -28.65 15.73
CA VAL A 419 -10.68 -28.83 14.66
C VAL A 419 -10.28 -28.14 13.36
N GLU A 420 -10.50 -28.83 12.25
CA GLU A 420 -10.58 -28.22 10.91
C GLU A 420 -12.05 -27.92 10.60
N ILE A 421 -12.33 -26.69 10.14
CA ILE A 421 -13.66 -26.22 9.77
C ILE A 421 -13.60 -25.76 8.31
N GLY A 422 -14.17 -26.56 7.41
CA GLY A 422 -14.27 -26.22 6.00
C GLY A 422 -15.45 -25.29 5.68
N PHE A 423 -15.20 -24.23 4.93
CA PHE A 423 -16.23 -23.36 4.37
C PHE A 423 -16.19 -23.46 2.84
N ARG A 424 -17.27 -23.97 2.22
CA ARG A 424 -17.34 -24.22 0.78
C ARG A 424 -18.53 -23.53 0.14
N ASN A 425 -18.30 -22.81 -0.95
CA ASN A 425 -19.36 -22.28 -1.82
C ASN A 425 -18.91 -22.29 -3.28
N ALA A 426 -19.26 -23.37 -3.99
CA ALA A 426 -18.89 -23.57 -5.40
C ALA A 426 -19.41 -22.48 -6.35
N LYS A 427 -20.51 -21.79 -6.02
CA LYS A 427 -21.03 -20.67 -6.83
C LYS A 427 -20.19 -19.40 -6.68
N ALA A 428 -19.54 -19.21 -5.53
CA ALA A 428 -18.70 -18.05 -5.23
C ALA A 428 -17.20 -18.33 -5.37
N GLY A 429 -16.81 -19.56 -5.77
CA GLY A 429 -15.41 -20.00 -5.87
C GLY A 429 -14.71 -20.27 -4.53
N VAL A 430 -15.43 -20.24 -3.41
CA VAL A 430 -14.83 -20.28 -2.06
C VAL A 430 -14.59 -21.71 -1.62
N GLN A 431 -13.35 -22.01 -1.22
CA GLN A 431 -12.96 -23.19 -0.46
C GLN A 431 -11.89 -22.79 0.56
N GLN A 432 -12.32 -22.57 1.80
CA GLN A 432 -11.48 -22.20 2.95
C GLN A 432 -11.48 -23.34 3.98
N VAL A 433 -10.39 -23.52 4.72
CA VAL A 433 -10.32 -24.44 5.87
C VAL A 433 -9.61 -23.76 7.03
N ASP A 434 -10.36 -23.43 8.08
CA ASP A 434 -9.80 -22.88 9.31
C ASP A 434 -9.36 -24.02 10.23
N SER A 435 -8.13 -23.97 10.74
CA SER A 435 -7.73 -24.79 11.90
C SER A 435 -7.88 -23.97 13.17
N ARG A 436 -8.58 -24.49 14.18
CA ARG A 436 -8.86 -23.77 15.43
C ARG A 436 -8.74 -24.72 16.62
N THR A 437 -8.08 -24.25 17.68
CA THR A 437 -7.99 -24.97 18.96
C THR A 437 -8.94 -24.33 19.97
N TYR A 438 -9.92 -25.08 20.47
CA TYR A 438 -10.89 -24.66 21.49
C TYR A 438 -10.62 -25.38 22.81
N PHE A 439 -10.71 -24.67 23.94
CA PHE A 439 -10.78 -25.27 25.28
C PHE A 439 -12.03 -24.86 26.03
N SER A 440 -12.58 -25.76 26.85
CA SER A 440 -13.64 -25.44 27.82
C SER A 440 -13.40 -26.15 29.16
N GLU A 441 -13.97 -25.61 30.23
CA GLU A 441 -13.85 -26.14 31.58
C GLU A 441 -14.70 -27.41 31.75
N ILE A 442 -14.12 -28.43 32.39
CA ILE A 442 -14.86 -29.65 32.70
C ILE A 442 -15.51 -29.48 34.08
N MET A 443 -16.83 -29.37 34.10
CA MET A 443 -17.62 -29.15 35.30
C MET A 443 -18.21 -30.46 35.83
N ASP A 444 -18.40 -30.56 37.15
CA ASP A 444 -19.16 -31.65 37.76
C ASP A 444 -20.66 -31.33 37.70
N SER A 445 -21.25 -31.54 36.51
CA SER A 445 -22.63 -31.12 36.18
C SER A 445 -23.32 -32.09 35.22
N VAL A 446 -24.63 -31.87 34.98
CA VAL A 446 -25.43 -32.64 34.00
C VAL A 446 -24.90 -32.47 32.56
N TYR A 447 -24.24 -31.35 32.27
CA TYR A 447 -23.53 -31.09 31.02
C TYR A 447 -22.06 -30.78 31.35
N PRO A 448 -21.18 -31.80 31.48
CA PRO A 448 -19.83 -31.61 32.00
C PRO A 448 -18.92 -30.72 31.15
N VAL A 449 -19.26 -30.50 29.86
CA VAL A 449 -18.55 -29.59 28.96
C VAL A 449 -19.61 -28.81 28.19
N ASP A 450 -19.62 -27.50 28.35
CA ASP A 450 -20.35 -26.59 27.47
C ASP A 450 -19.37 -25.97 26.47
N TRP A 451 -19.70 -26.03 25.18
CA TRP A 451 -18.90 -25.41 24.13
C TRP A 451 -19.22 -23.93 23.93
N ASN A 452 -20.37 -23.43 24.41
CA ASN A 452 -20.71 -22.01 24.35
C ASN A 452 -19.85 -21.13 25.26
N THR A 453 -19.29 -21.70 26.34
CA THR A 453 -18.32 -21.05 27.23
C THR A 453 -16.86 -21.29 26.83
N SER A 454 -16.63 -21.98 25.70
CA SER A 454 -15.28 -22.30 25.23
C SER A 454 -14.50 -21.07 24.75
N LYS A 455 -13.17 -21.19 24.79
CA LYS A 455 -12.22 -20.14 24.42
C LYS A 455 -11.22 -20.69 23.39
N LEU A 456 -10.70 -19.81 22.54
CA LEU A 456 -9.69 -20.15 21.54
C LEU A 456 -8.27 -20.19 22.15
N VAL A 457 -7.39 -20.95 21.51
CA VAL A 457 -5.94 -20.96 21.75
C VAL A 457 -5.21 -20.76 20.43
N GLU A 458 -4.27 -19.81 20.39
CA GLU A 458 -3.35 -19.58 19.26
C GLU A 458 -2.14 -20.54 19.33
N MET A 459 -2.42 -21.84 19.29
CA MET A 459 -1.42 -22.91 19.32
C MET A 459 -2.05 -24.25 18.89
N ALA A 460 -1.30 -25.12 18.23
CA ALA A 460 -1.78 -26.47 17.90
C ALA A 460 -1.58 -27.43 19.09
N VAL A 461 -2.38 -28.51 19.13
CA VAL A 461 -2.24 -29.57 20.15
C VAL A 461 -0.90 -30.32 20.02
N THR A 462 -0.25 -30.26 18.86
CA THR A 462 1.10 -30.79 18.61
C THR A 462 2.20 -30.07 19.37
N ASP A 463 1.95 -28.82 19.77
CA ASP A 463 2.97 -27.93 20.32
C ASP A 463 2.86 -27.82 21.85
N MET A 464 2.01 -28.66 22.45
CA MET A 464 1.81 -28.80 23.89
C MET A 464 2.82 -29.77 24.52
N ASP A 465 3.19 -29.49 25.76
CA ASP A 465 4.10 -30.33 26.53
C ASP A 465 3.47 -31.71 26.85
N SER A 466 4.34 -32.72 26.91
CA SER A 466 3.96 -34.08 27.33
C SER A 466 3.94 -34.27 28.86
N SER A 467 4.43 -33.28 29.61
CA SER A 467 4.46 -33.25 31.08
C SER A 467 4.35 -31.81 31.60
N GLY A 468 3.60 -31.59 32.67
CA GLY A 468 3.49 -30.27 33.30
C GLY A 468 4.81 -29.77 33.90
N ALA A 469 4.93 -28.44 34.03
CA ALA A 469 6.13 -27.77 34.54
C ALA A 469 6.56 -28.27 35.93
N PRO A 470 7.88 -28.40 36.21
CA PRO A 470 8.39 -28.86 37.51
C PRO A 470 7.90 -27.99 38.67
N GLY A 471 7.45 -28.64 39.75
CA GLY A 471 6.97 -27.97 40.96
C GLY A 471 5.52 -27.46 40.90
N ALA A 472 4.82 -27.61 39.78
CA ALA A 472 3.41 -27.23 39.67
C ALA A 472 2.49 -28.17 40.49
N LEU A 473 1.38 -27.62 40.98
CA LEU A 473 0.29 -28.36 41.61
C LEU A 473 -0.79 -28.71 40.59
N PHE A 474 -1.60 -29.73 40.89
CA PHE A 474 -2.74 -30.14 40.05
C PHE A 474 -4.06 -30.01 40.81
N SER A 475 -5.05 -29.39 40.16
CA SER A 475 -6.44 -29.41 40.60
C SER A 475 -7.04 -30.82 40.45
N PRO A 476 -8.01 -31.21 41.29
CA PRO A 476 -8.64 -32.53 41.20
C PRO A 476 -9.36 -32.72 39.86
N LEU A 477 -9.30 -33.95 39.33
CA LEU A 477 -9.93 -34.33 38.07
C LEU A 477 -11.45 -34.54 38.26
N PRO A 478 -12.32 -33.85 37.49
CA PRO A 478 -13.76 -34.09 37.51
C PRO A 478 -14.10 -35.54 37.10
N PRO A 479 -15.06 -36.23 37.76
CA PRO A 479 -15.38 -37.63 37.44
C PRO A 479 -15.72 -37.88 35.97
N ALA A 480 -16.34 -36.88 35.31
CA ALA A 480 -16.68 -36.94 33.90
C ALA A 480 -15.45 -37.02 32.97
N ALA A 481 -14.31 -36.45 33.37
CA ALA A 481 -13.05 -36.49 32.61
C ALA A 481 -12.31 -37.83 32.71
N ALA A 482 -12.60 -38.66 33.73
CA ALA A 482 -12.02 -40.00 33.86
C ALA A 482 -12.69 -41.06 32.96
N THR A 483 -13.74 -40.70 32.21
CA THR A 483 -14.58 -41.65 31.46
C THR A 483 -14.44 -41.46 29.95
N ALA A 484 -13.69 -42.34 29.27
CA ALA A 484 -13.39 -42.23 27.84
C ALA A 484 -14.63 -42.10 26.93
N LYS A 485 -15.74 -42.77 27.28
CA LYS A 485 -17.02 -42.68 26.55
C LYS A 485 -17.60 -41.27 26.48
N ASN A 486 -17.30 -40.41 27.46
CA ASN A 486 -17.80 -39.02 27.49
C ASN A 486 -17.16 -38.18 26.37
N TYR A 487 -15.89 -38.42 26.04
CA TYR A 487 -15.20 -37.75 24.93
C TYR A 487 -15.90 -38.01 23.59
N THR A 488 -16.50 -39.20 23.38
CA THR A 488 -17.29 -39.47 22.17
C THR A 488 -18.58 -38.63 22.10
N ALA A 489 -19.23 -38.37 23.25
CA ALA A 489 -20.38 -37.48 23.31
C ALA A 489 -19.95 -36.01 23.09
N TRP A 490 -18.95 -35.54 23.84
CA TRP A 490 -18.41 -34.18 23.73
C TRP A 490 -17.94 -33.84 22.32
N ASN A 491 -17.34 -34.81 21.59
CA ASN A 491 -16.94 -34.66 20.19
C ASN A 491 -18.15 -34.44 19.25
N ARG A 492 -19.19 -35.26 19.38
CA ARG A 492 -20.45 -35.09 18.61
C ARG A 492 -21.10 -33.73 18.92
N ASP A 493 -21.09 -33.34 20.19
CA ASP A 493 -21.76 -32.14 20.66
C ASP A 493 -20.97 -30.87 20.29
N LEU A 494 -19.63 -30.96 20.22
CA LEU A 494 -18.73 -29.97 19.59
C LEU A 494 -19.04 -29.80 18.10
N VAL A 495 -19.15 -30.89 17.34
CA VAL A 495 -19.48 -30.81 15.89
C VAL A 495 -20.86 -30.20 15.67
N ASN A 496 -21.83 -30.48 16.54
CA ASN A 496 -23.13 -29.81 16.52
C ASN A 496 -23.03 -28.30 16.81
N TRP A 497 -22.25 -27.91 17.81
CA TRP A 497 -22.03 -26.51 18.18
C TRP A 497 -21.29 -25.72 17.11
N ILE A 498 -20.22 -26.28 16.52
CA ILE A 498 -19.49 -25.67 15.39
C ILE A 498 -20.45 -25.45 14.21
N TYR A 499 -21.24 -26.47 13.86
CA TYR A 499 -22.23 -26.40 12.77
C TYR A 499 -23.30 -25.32 12.97
N GLN A 500 -23.64 -24.98 14.21
CA GLN A 500 -24.65 -23.98 14.55
C GLN A 500 -24.09 -22.56 14.72
N THR A 501 -22.84 -22.42 15.19
CA THR A 501 -22.26 -21.12 15.58
C THR A 501 -21.25 -20.56 14.57
N GLN A 502 -20.51 -21.42 13.86
CA GLN A 502 -19.42 -20.96 13.01
C GLN A 502 -19.92 -20.61 11.60
N GLN A 503 -19.50 -19.45 11.11
CA GLN A 503 -19.80 -18.95 9.78
C GLN A 503 -18.63 -18.10 9.28
N LEU A 504 -18.29 -18.24 8.00
CA LEU A 504 -17.37 -17.36 7.29
C LEU A 504 -18.20 -16.27 6.62
N VAL A 505 -17.94 -15.01 6.94
CA VAL A 505 -18.59 -13.85 6.32
C VAL A 505 -17.59 -13.23 5.36
N LEU A 506 -17.93 -13.18 4.08
CA LEU A 506 -17.14 -12.54 3.03
C LEU A 506 -17.95 -11.39 2.42
N GLN A 507 -17.28 -10.45 1.76
CA GLN A 507 -17.95 -9.44 0.96
C GLN A 507 -18.00 -9.88 -0.51
N GLN A 508 -19.05 -9.50 -1.25
CA GLN A 508 -19.17 -9.81 -2.68
C GLN A 508 -19.66 -8.59 -3.46
N SER A 509 -19.08 -8.37 -4.64
CA SER A 509 -19.58 -7.44 -5.65
C SER A 509 -20.61 -8.16 -6.53
N PRO A 510 -21.93 -7.86 -6.46
CA PRO A 510 -22.94 -8.59 -7.26
C PRO A 510 -22.77 -8.36 -8.77
N LYS A 511 -22.24 -7.18 -9.14
CA LYS A 511 -22.00 -6.73 -10.51
C LYS A 511 -20.87 -7.52 -11.18
N MET A 512 -19.72 -7.63 -10.51
CA MET A 512 -18.53 -8.33 -11.04
C MET A 512 -18.50 -9.82 -10.68
N LYS A 513 -19.27 -10.24 -9.66
CA LYS A 513 -19.27 -11.60 -9.05
C LYS A 513 -17.95 -11.99 -8.39
N ILE A 514 -17.08 -11.01 -8.12
CA ILE A 514 -15.85 -11.17 -7.34
C ILE A 514 -16.20 -11.15 -5.84
N THR A 515 -15.59 -12.06 -5.08
CA THR A 515 -15.74 -12.21 -3.63
C THR A 515 -14.45 -11.76 -2.93
N SER A 516 -14.54 -11.31 -1.67
CA SER A 516 -13.37 -11.08 -0.83
C SER A 516 -12.68 -12.41 -0.49
N MET A 517 -11.39 -12.34 -0.14
CA MET A 517 -10.68 -13.43 0.50
C MET A 517 -11.10 -13.53 1.97
N PRO A 518 -10.87 -14.66 2.66
CA PRO A 518 -10.90 -14.72 4.12
C PRO A 518 -9.97 -13.66 4.71
N ASP A 519 -10.39 -13.02 5.80
CA ASP A 519 -9.66 -12.00 6.57
C ASP A 519 -9.22 -10.73 5.78
N GLU A 520 -9.60 -10.60 4.51
CA GLU A 520 -9.41 -9.39 3.70
C GLU A 520 -10.34 -8.27 4.19
N SER A 521 -9.79 -7.10 4.54
CA SER A 521 -10.61 -5.97 4.98
C SER A 521 -11.42 -5.37 3.82
N GLU A 522 -12.57 -4.76 4.12
CA GLU A 522 -13.39 -4.08 3.09
C GLU A 522 -12.57 -3.05 2.29
N ARG A 523 -11.63 -2.36 2.94
CA ARG A 523 -10.75 -1.38 2.32
C ARG A 523 -9.90 -2.02 1.23
N ASP A 524 -9.29 -3.14 1.54
CA ASP A 524 -8.31 -3.80 0.67
C ASP A 524 -9.05 -4.58 -0.45
N PHE A 525 -10.19 -5.19 -0.12
CA PHE A 525 -11.12 -5.76 -1.09
C PHE A 525 -11.64 -4.70 -2.08
N ARG A 526 -11.95 -3.47 -1.64
CA ARG A 526 -12.32 -2.37 -2.54
C ARG A 526 -11.18 -1.93 -3.47
N ILE A 527 -9.94 -1.90 -2.96
CA ILE A 527 -8.75 -1.61 -3.77
C ILE A 527 -8.57 -2.70 -4.84
N ARG A 528 -8.60 -3.98 -4.45
CA ARG A 528 -8.49 -5.13 -5.37
C ARG A 528 -9.64 -5.17 -6.40
N LEU A 529 -10.88 -4.94 -5.97
CA LEU A 529 -12.05 -4.87 -6.85
C LEU A 529 -11.93 -3.74 -7.88
N SER A 530 -11.42 -2.57 -7.49
CA SER A 530 -11.15 -1.48 -8.43
C SER A 530 -10.08 -1.89 -9.46
N GLN A 531 -9.05 -2.61 -9.01
CA GLN A 531 -7.94 -3.06 -9.85
C GLN A 531 -8.36 -4.13 -10.87
N GLU A 532 -9.07 -5.18 -10.44
CA GLU A 532 -9.62 -6.21 -11.34
C GLU A 532 -10.62 -5.60 -12.34
N THR A 533 -11.39 -4.58 -11.93
CA THR A 533 -12.32 -3.90 -12.84
C THR A 533 -11.62 -2.96 -13.83
N HIS A 534 -10.49 -2.35 -13.45
CA HIS A 534 -9.62 -1.63 -14.39
C HIS A 534 -9.05 -2.58 -15.46
N GLU A 535 -8.55 -3.74 -15.06
CA GLU A 535 -8.05 -4.75 -16.01
C GLU A 535 -9.13 -5.23 -16.98
N ALA A 536 -10.33 -5.51 -16.46
CA ALA A 536 -11.49 -5.88 -17.30
C ALA A 536 -11.89 -4.76 -18.27
N ARG A 537 -11.94 -3.50 -17.81
CA ARG A 537 -12.21 -2.32 -18.64
C ARG A 537 -11.18 -2.17 -19.75
N ASP A 538 -9.90 -2.20 -19.40
CA ASP A 538 -8.81 -1.92 -20.35
C ASP A 538 -8.70 -3.04 -21.41
N ALA A 539 -8.98 -4.29 -21.03
CA ALA A 539 -9.10 -5.41 -21.97
C ALA A 539 -10.28 -5.27 -22.94
N GLU A 540 -11.45 -4.77 -22.50
CA GLU A 540 -12.58 -4.48 -23.40
C GLU A 540 -12.32 -3.24 -24.27
N ILE A 541 -11.65 -2.20 -23.77
CA ILE A 541 -11.23 -1.02 -24.56
C ILE A 541 -10.26 -1.44 -25.67
N GLU A 542 -9.29 -2.32 -25.41
CA GLU A 542 -8.35 -2.77 -26.44
C GLU A 542 -9.03 -3.69 -27.48
N LYS A 543 -9.99 -4.54 -27.10
CA LYS A 543 -10.86 -5.26 -28.08
C LYS A 543 -11.64 -4.29 -28.97
N LEU A 544 -12.20 -3.24 -28.37
CA LEU A 544 -12.93 -2.18 -29.06
C LEU A 544 -12.01 -1.43 -30.03
N ARG A 545 -10.81 -1.04 -29.59
CA ARG A 545 -9.76 -0.41 -30.40
C ARG A 545 -9.38 -1.26 -31.60
N GLN A 546 -9.15 -2.56 -31.41
CA GLN A 546 -8.81 -3.50 -32.50
C GLN A 546 -9.94 -3.68 -33.54
N LYS A 547 -11.20 -3.56 -33.11
CA LYS A 547 -12.37 -3.54 -34.00
C LYS A 547 -12.40 -2.25 -34.83
N TYR A 548 -12.26 -1.09 -34.19
CA TYR A 548 -12.28 0.22 -34.86
C TYR A 548 -11.05 0.46 -35.75
N ALA A 549 -9.85 0.03 -35.34
CA ALA A 549 -8.62 0.19 -36.12
C ALA A 549 -8.71 -0.43 -37.53
N LYS A 550 -9.34 -1.60 -37.67
CA LYS A 550 -9.59 -2.25 -38.97
C LYS A 550 -10.52 -1.43 -39.87
N GLN A 551 -11.47 -0.72 -39.27
CA GLN A 551 -12.42 0.14 -39.99
C GLN A 551 -11.75 1.47 -40.40
N VAL A 552 -10.95 2.06 -39.52
CA VAL A 552 -10.12 3.24 -39.82
C VAL A 552 -9.12 2.94 -40.92
N GLN A 553 -8.34 1.87 -40.86
CA GLN A 553 -7.39 1.48 -41.92
C GLN A 553 -8.09 1.32 -43.29
N SER A 554 -9.34 0.83 -43.31
CA SER A 554 -10.14 0.75 -44.54
C SER A 554 -10.58 2.12 -45.06
N LEU A 555 -10.83 3.10 -44.18
CA LEU A 555 -11.14 4.49 -44.57
C LEU A 555 -9.87 5.25 -44.98
N GLU A 556 -8.76 5.13 -44.25
CA GLU A 556 -7.46 5.72 -44.59
C GLU A 556 -6.97 5.25 -45.96
N GLU A 557 -7.12 3.96 -46.29
CA GLU A 557 -6.72 3.47 -47.61
C GLU A 557 -7.64 3.99 -48.73
N LYS A 558 -8.93 4.23 -48.45
CA LYS A 558 -9.87 4.89 -49.38
C LYS A 558 -9.54 6.38 -49.56
N ILE A 559 -9.25 7.10 -48.46
CA ILE A 559 -8.80 8.49 -48.47
C ILE A 559 -7.53 8.60 -49.32
N ARG A 560 -6.51 7.78 -49.04
CA ARG A 560 -5.25 7.74 -49.81
C ARG A 560 -5.49 7.48 -51.30
N LYS A 561 -6.36 6.52 -51.65
CA LYS A 561 -6.72 6.22 -53.06
C LYS A 561 -7.47 7.36 -53.73
N ALA A 562 -8.35 8.06 -53.01
CA ALA A 562 -9.11 9.20 -53.50
C ALA A 562 -8.22 10.46 -53.62
N GLU A 563 -7.35 10.73 -52.67
CA GLU A 563 -6.35 11.81 -52.75
C GLU A 563 -5.37 11.57 -53.91
N GLN A 564 -4.92 10.34 -54.12
CA GLN A 564 -4.14 9.96 -55.31
C GLN A 564 -4.93 10.07 -56.62
N ALA A 565 -6.26 10.05 -56.61
CA ALA A 565 -7.08 10.37 -57.79
C ALA A 565 -7.12 11.90 -58.00
N VAL A 566 -7.42 12.68 -56.95
CA VAL A 566 -7.39 14.15 -56.97
C VAL A 566 -6.03 14.68 -57.41
N GLU A 567 -4.91 14.07 -57.01
CA GLU A 567 -3.57 14.46 -57.47
C GLU A 567 -3.41 14.26 -58.99
N ARG A 568 -3.70 13.05 -59.49
CA ARG A 568 -3.61 12.74 -60.94
C ARG A 568 -4.56 13.62 -61.78
N GLU A 569 -5.73 13.94 -61.28
CA GLU A 569 -6.70 14.81 -61.95
C GLU A 569 -6.26 16.28 -61.91
N LYS A 570 -5.61 16.76 -60.83
CA LYS A 570 -4.95 18.08 -60.82
C LYS A 570 -3.79 18.15 -61.81
N ASP A 571 -2.93 17.12 -61.85
CA ASP A 571 -1.77 17.06 -62.75
C ASP A 571 -2.19 17.10 -64.22
N GLN A 572 -3.33 16.49 -64.55
CA GLN A 572 -3.95 16.59 -65.88
C GLN A 572 -4.63 17.94 -66.13
N ALA A 573 -5.26 18.53 -65.09
CA ALA A 573 -6.04 19.76 -65.22
C ALA A 573 -5.23 21.07 -65.07
N ASN A 574 -3.94 21.03 -64.71
CA ASN A 574 -3.21 22.25 -64.34
C ASN A 574 -1.73 22.25 -64.70
N GLN A 575 -1.38 22.92 -65.81
CA GLN A 575 0.00 23.27 -66.12
C GLN A 575 0.55 24.40 -65.22
N GLN A 576 -0.29 25.09 -64.44
CA GLN A 576 0.11 26.11 -63.45
C GLN A 576 -0.94 26.35 -62.33
N LYS A 577 -0.69 25.81 -61.13
CA LYS A 577 -0.85 26.51 -59.82
C LYS A 577 -0.34 25.65 -58.65
N VAL A 578 0.13 26.32 -57.60
CA VAL A 578 1.05 25.76 -56.60
C VAL A 578 0.40 25.67 -55.21
N GLN A 579 0.77 24.61 -54.47
CA GLN A 579 0.61 24.39 -53.02
C GLN A 579 -0.78 24.54 -52.38
N THR A 580 -1.28 23.42 -51.84
CA THR A 580 -2.01 23.41 -50.55
C THR A 580 -1.69 22.10 -49.82
N ALA A 581 -0.48 22.02 -49.27
CA ALA A 581 -0.02 20.85 -48.50
C ALA A 581 -0.54 20.94 -47.05
N ILE A 582 -1.79 20.49 -46.83
CA ILE A 582 -2.36 20.32 -45.49
C ILE A 582 -2.18 18.84 -45.10
N SER A 583 -1.04 18.53 -44.49
CA SER A 583 -0.73 17.21 -43.95
C SER A 583 -1.45 16.96 -42.62
N LEU A 584 -2.79 16.87 -42.67
CA LEU A 584 -3.60 16.31 -41.58
C LEU A 584 -3.50 14.77 -41.62
N GLY A 585 -2.30 14.26 -41.31
CA GLY A 585 -2.09 12.84 -41.04
C GLY A 585 -2.81 12.43 -39.75
N ALA A 586 -3.32 11.20 -39.69
CA ALA A 586 -4.27 10.78 -38.67
C ALA A 586 -3.67 10.66 -37.26
N THR A 587 -3.77 11.73 -36.46
CA THR A 587 -3.41 11.75 -35.03
C THR A 587 -4.52 11.18 -34.12
N ILE A 588 -5.35 10.26 -34.62
CA ILE A 588 -6.68 9.97 -34.06
C ILE A 588 -6.81 8.54 -33.49
N PHE A 589 -5.73 8.05 -32.87
CA PHE A 589 -5.75 6.83 -32.03
C PHE A 589 -4.84 6.88 -30.78
N SER A 590 -4.11 7.99 -30.57
CA SER A 590 -3.17 8.15 -29.44
C SER A 590 -3.70 9.04 -28.31
N SER A 591 -4.86 9.69 -28.49
CA SER A 591 -5.39 10.74 -27.61
C SER A 591 -6.39 10.29 -26.53
N PHE A 592 -6.29 9.06 -26.03
CA PHE A 592 -7.26 8.49 -25.07
C PHE A 592 -7.11 8.99 -23.61
N LEU A 593 -7.05 10.31 -23.43
CA LEU A 593 -7.09 10.97 -22.11
C LEU A 593 -7.71 12.40 -22.20
N GLY A 594 -8.91 12.51 -22.78
CA GLY A 594 -9.41 13.79 -23.34
C GLY A 594 -10.68 14.45 -22.76
N LYS A 595 -11.52 13.76 -21.96
CA LYS A 595 -12.90 14.15 -21.51
C LYS A 595 -13.35 15.61 -21.79
N LYS A 596 -13.91 15.89 -22.97
CA LYS A 596 -15.08 16.78 -23.18
C LYS A 596 -15.67 16.58 -24.59
N LYS A 597 -16.98 16.40 -24.60
CA LYS A 597 -17.89 16.76 -25.70
C LYS A 597 -17.49 18.09 -26.32
N VAL A 598 -17.28 18.11 -27.63
CA VAL A 598 -17.03 19.34 -28.40
C VAL A 598 -18.26 20.26 -28.30
N SER A 599 -18.05 21.55 -28.07
CA SER A 599 -19.16 22.52 -28.05
C SER A 599 -19.70 22.69 -29.47
N ALA A 600 -21.01 22.51 -29.64
CA ALA A 600 -21.71 22.62 -30.93
C ALA A 600 -21.83 24.09 -31.41
N THR A 601 -20.69 24.74 -31.65
CA THR A 601 -20.61 26.21 -31.84
C THR A 601 -19.55 26.64 -32.87
N SER A 602 -18.77 25.72 -33.44
CA SER A 602 -17.86 25.97 -34.58
C SER A 602 -18.54 25.81 -35.94
N LEU A 603 -19.68 25.11 -36.02
CA LEU A 603 -20.39 24.74 -37.26
C LEU A 603 -21.28 25.88 -37.82
N GLY A 604 -20.83 27.14 -37.70
CA GLY A 604 -21.69 28.32 -37.75
C GLY A 604 -21.17 29.55 -38.48
N ARG A 605 -20.35 29.40 -39.55
CA ARG A 605 -19.97 30.52 -40.46
C ARG A 605 -19.32 30.06 -41.78
N ALA A 606 -20.08 29.40 -42.67
CA ALA A 606 -19.59 28.98 -44.00
C ALA A 606 -20.66 28.98 -45.12
N THR A 607 -21.65 29.90 -45.08
CA THR A 607 -22.84 29.85 -45.95
C THR A 607 -23.12 31.12 -46.76
N THR A 608 -22.09 31.85 -47.21
CA THR A 608 -22.28 33.03 -48.08
C THR A 608 -21.17 33.22 -49.13
N ALA A 609 -21.16 32.42 -50.20
CA ALA A 609 -20.43 32.77 -51.43
C ALA A 609 -20.96 32.02 -52.67
N VAL A 610 -20.73 32.63 -53.85
CA VAL A 610 -20.90 32.10 -55.21
C VAL A 610 -22.33 31.84 -55.70
N ARG A 611 -22.94 32.89 -56.25
CA ARG A 611 -23.88 32.79 -57.38
C ARG A 611 -23.19 33.39 -58.61
N GLY A 612 -22.92 32.59 -59.64
CA GLY A 612 -22.51 33.08 -60.96
C GLY A 612 -21.09 32.74 -61.42
N ALA A 613 -20.94 31.59 -62.11
CA ALA A 613 -19.91 31.36 -63.13
C ALA A 613 -20.33 30.14 -63.99
N SER A 614 -21.00 30.37 -65.12
CA SER A 614 -21.30 29.29 -66.09
C SER A 614 -20.29 29.32 -67.25
N ARG A 615 -20.07 28.18 -67.91
CA ARG A 615 -19.13 27.97 -69.05
C ARG A 615 -17.64 27.83 -68.71
N ALA A 616 -17.33 27.03 -67.68
CA ALA A 616 -16.05 26.30 -67.56
C ALA A 616 -16.27 24.86 -67.03
N ALA A 617 -17.50 24.34 -67.17
CA ALA A 617 -18.07 23.32 -66.30
C ALA A 617 -18.07 21.90 -66.91
N LYS A 618 -16.94 21.45 -67.47
CA LYS A 618 -16.80 20.05 -67.92
C LYS A 618 -15.48 19.35 -67.59
N GLU A 619 -14.40 20.10 -67.30
CA GLU A 619 -13.13 19.54 -66.82
C GLU A 619 -12.91 19.82 -65.32
N SER A 620 -13.41 20.94 -64.80
CA SER A 620 -13.41 21.25 -63.36
C SER A 620 -14.45 20.43 -62.55
N GLY A 621 -15.32 19.67 -63.22
CA GLY A 621 -16.36 18.87 -62.58
C GLY A 621 -15.80 17.68 -61.82
N ASP A 622 -14.96 16.88 -62.48
CA ASP A 622 -14.43 15.63 -61.91
C ASP A 622 -13.47 15.90 -60.74
N VAL A 623 -12.57 16.89 -60.87
CA VAL A 623 -11.68 17.34 -59.79
C VAL A 623 -12.46 17.77 -58.53
N ASN A 624 -13.66 18.34 -58.67
CA ASN A 624 -14.49 18.69 -57.51
C ASN A 624 -15.22 17.47 -56.93
N ARG A 625 -15.77 16.58 -57.78
CA ARG A 625 -16.38 15.32 -57.35
C ARG A 625 -15.40 14.40 -56.61
N SER A 626 -14.14 14.39 -57.03
CA SER A 626 -13.07 13.65 -56.36
C SER A 626 -12.68 14.29 -55.01
N LYS A 627 -12.73 15.63 -54.86
CA LYS A 627 -12.60 16.29 -53.54
C LYS A 627 -13.79 15.98 -52.63
N GLU A 628 -15.03 16.07 -53.13
CA GLU A 628 -16.24 15.69 -52.40
C GLU A 628 -16.15 14.25 -51.88
N THR A 629 -15.55 13.35 -52.67
CA THR A 629 -15.28 11.97 -52.26
C THR A 629 -14.23 11.87 -51.14
N VAL A 630 -13.16 12.67 -51.18
CA VAL A 630 -12.16 12.76 -50.09
C VAL A 630 -12.80 13.32 -48.81
N GLU A 631 -13.59 14.39 -48.92
CA GLU A 631 -14.29 15.00 -47.78
C GLU A 631 -15.33 14.05 -47.18
N ALA A 632 -16.08 13.29 -48.00
CA ALA A 632 -17.02 12.28 -47.53
C ALA A 632 -16.33 11.15 -46.74
N TYR A 633 -15.17 10.65 -47.20
CA TYR A 633 -14.41 9.65 -46.43
C TYR A 633 -13.78 10.23 -45.15
N LYS A 634 -13.38 11.51 -45.14
CA LYS A 634 -12.88 12.19 -43.94
C LYS A 634 -14.00 12.43 -42.91
N ALA A 635 -15.21 12.76 -43.36
CA ALA A 635 -16.39 12.83 -42.49
C ALA A 635 -16.74 11.45 -41.88
N GLN A 636 -16.70 10.37 -42.68
CA GLN A 636 -16.87 9.01 -42.17
C GLN A 636 -15.80 8.61 -41.14
N LEU A 637 -14.54 9.05 -41.32
CA LEU A 637 -13.46 8.82 -40.37
C LEU A 637 -13.67 9.57 -39.04
N GLN A 638 -14.19 10.81 -39.10
CA GLN A 638 -14.57 11.57 -37.91
C GLN A 638 -15.75 10.93 -37.18
N GLU A 639 -16.84 10.58 -37.86
CA GLU A 639 -18.01 9.89 -37.28
C GLU A 639 -17.58 8.57 -36.60
N LEU A 640 -16.68 7.81 -37.24
CA LEU A 640 -16.15 6.56 -36.70
C LEU A 640 -15.31 6.79 -35.43
N THR A 641 -14.60 7.92 -35.34
CA THR A 641 -13.85 8.34 -34.14
C THR A 641 -14.80 8.73 -33.01
N GLU A 642 -15.75 9.63 -33.26
CA GLU A 642 -16.72 10.10 -32.27
C GLU A 642 -17.54 8.93 -31.68
N ARG A 643 -17.80 7.92 -32.51
CA ARG A 643 -18.43 6.67 -32.08
C ARG A 643 -17.50 5.78 -31.23
N PHE A 644 -16.22 5.67 -31.56
CA PHE A 644 -15.25 4.94 -30.73
C PHE A 644 -15.06 5.61 -29.37
N GLU A 645 -15.04 6.94 -29.30
CA GLU A 645 -15.05 7.69 -28.04
C GLU A 645 -16.33 7.40 -27.23
N ALA A 646 -17.51 7.48 -27.85
CA ALA A 646 -18.79 7.22 -27.19
C ALA A 646 -18.94 5.76 -26.67
N ASP A 647 -18.60 4.76 -27.50
CA ASP A 647 -18.60 3.34 -27.10
C ASP A 647 -17.65 3.12 -25.88
N SER A 648 -16.52 3.85 -25.83
CA SER A 648 -15.52 3.75 -24.75
C SER A 648 -15.91 4.50 -23.47
N GLU A 649 -16.54 5.68 -23.58
CA GLU A 649 -17.13 6.37 -22.42
C GLU A 649 -18.24 5.49 -21.80
N GLN A 650 -19.12 4.91 -22.61
CA GLN A 650 -20.19 4.02 -22.14
C GLN A 650 -19.62 2.76 -21.44
N LEU A 651 -18.57 2.15 -22.00
CA LEU A 651 -17.87 1.03 -21.38
C LEU A 651 -17.23 1.41 -20.04
N THR A 652 -16.69 2.63 -19.93
CA THR A 652 -16.09 3.15 -18.70
C THR A 652 -17.14 3.39 -17.61
N GLU A 653 -18.29 3.99 -17.95
CA GLU A 653 -19.40 4.19 -16.99
C GLU A 653 -20.00 2.85 -16.53
N ASN A 654 -20.18 1.90 -17.46
CA ASN A 654 -20.64 0.55 -17.13
C ASN A 654 -19.69 -0.20 -16.19
N LEU A 655 -18.39 0.12 -16.19
CA LEU A 655 -17.35 -0.55 -15.39
C LEU A 655 -16.76 0.33 -14.27
N ASP A 656 -17.42 1.42 -13.86
CA ASP A 656 -17.01 2.10 -12.62
C ASP A 656 -17.30 1.18 -11.41
N ALA A 657 -16.23 0.81 -10.69
CA ALA A 657 -16.26 -0.02 -9.51
C ALA A 657 -16.38 0.80 -8.21
N ALA A 658 -15.97 2.08 -8.20
CA ALA A 658 -15.67 2.86 -7.00
C ALA A 658 -16.89 3.25 -6.15
N ASN A 659 -18.09 3.01 -6.67
CA ASN A 659 -19.38 3.16 -5.98
C ASN A 659 -20.22 1.86 -6.04
N THR A 660 -19.61 0.69 -6.27
CA THR A 660 -20.35 -0.59 -6.22
C THR A 660 -20.74 -0.92 -4.79
N GLU A 661 -22.02 -1.21 -4.57
CA GLU A 661 -22.52 -1.76 -3.31
C GLU A 661 -21.94 -3.17 -3.11
N LEU A 662 -21.41 -3.42 -1.91
CA LEU A 662 -20.92 -4.72 -1.50
C LEU A 662 -21.99 -5.39 -0.64
N VAL A 663 -22.16 -6.70 -0.81
CA VAL A 663 -23.16 -7.50 -0.10
C VAL A 663 -22.44 -8.59 0.69
N GLU A 664 -22.86 -8.82 1.93
CA GLU A 664 -22.33 -9.91 2.75
C GLU A 664 -22.77 -11.28 2.20
N LEU A 665 -21.78 -12.15 1.99
CA LEU A 665 -21.93 -13.55 1.63
C LEU A 665 -21.58 -14.40 2.85
N VAL A 666 -22.60 -14.84 3.58
CA VAL A 666 -22.44 -15.74 4.73
C VAL A 666 -22.37 -17.20 4.25
N ILE A 667 -21.27 -17.89 4.58
CA ILE A 667 -21.03 -19.31 4.29
C ILE A 667 -20.98 -20.06 5.62
N ARG A 668 -21.80 -21.11 5.76
CA ARG A 668 -21.82 -21.98 6.94
C ARG A 668 -21.23 -23.36 6.59
N PRO A 669 -20.51 -24.02 7.51
CA PRO A 669 -19.94 -25.33 7.28
C PRO A 669 -21.06 -26.37 7.23
N THR A 670 -20.88 -27.47 6.49
CA THR A 670 -21.70 -28.67 6.69
C THR A 670 -21.08 -29.56 7.79
N LYS A 671 -21.85 -30.50 8.35
CA LYS A 671 -21.27 -31.47 9.31
C LYS A 671 -20.17 -32.35 8.69
N SER A 672 -20.16 -32.50 7.37
CA SER A 672 -19.10 -33.16 6.59
C SER A 672 -17.86 -32.29 6.35
N ASP A 673 -17.92 -30.98 6.62
CA ASP A 673 -16.77 -30.07 6.54
C ASP A 673 -16.04 -29.89 7.86
N ILE A 674 -16.60 -30.40 8.96
CA ILE A 674 -16.04 -30.28 10.31
C ILE A 674 -15.29 -31.57 10.65
N ARG A 675 -14.00 -31.45 10.94
CA ARG A 675 -13.13 -32.58 11.29
C ARG A 675 -12.38 -32.29 12.58
N VAL A 676 -12.76 -32.99 13.65
CA VAL A 676 -12.01 -32.98 14.91
C VAL A 676 -10.72 -33.80 14.72
N LYS A 677 -9.56 -33.13 14.77
CA LYS A 677 -8.22 -33.77 14.73
C LYS A 677 -7.92 -34.46 16.05
N ALA A 678 -8.21 -33.78 17.17
CA ALA A 678 -7.99 -34.27 18.51
C ALA A 678 -9.07 -33.73 19.46
N LEU A 679 -9.47 -34.54 20.43
CA LEU A 679 -10.18 -34.11 21.63
C LEU A 679 -9.51 -34.80 22.82
N VAL A 680 -8.92 -34.03 23.72
CA VAL A 680 -7.99 -34.50 24.76
C VAL A 680 -8.24 -33.81 26.10
N LEU A 681 -7.69 -34.37 27.17
CA LEU A 681 -7.59 -33.66 28.44
C LEU A 681 -6.40 -32.70 28.41
N ALA A 682 -6.64 -31.40 28.49
CA ALA A 682 -5.56 -30.43 28.64
C ALA A 682 -5.43 -29.99 30.09
N TRP A 683 -4.19 -29.95 30.57
CA TRP A 683 -3.82 -29.28 31.79
C TRP A 683 -3.40 -27.85 31.46
N MET A 684 -4.22 -26.88 31.85
CA MET A 684 -4.01 -25.45 31.60
C MET A 684 -3.40 -24.79 32.85
N PRO A 685 -2.22 -24.13 32.76
CA PRO A 685 -1.52 -23.58 33.93
C PRO A 685 -2.04 -22.20 34.34
N TYR A 686 -2.30 -22.02 35.62
CA TYR A 686 -2.68 -20.73 36.20
C TYR A 686 -1.74 -20.34 37.35
N PHE A 687 -1.42 -19.06 37.45
CA PHE A 687 -0.82 -18.50 38.67
C PHE A 687 -1.93 -18.17 39.66
N GLN A 688 -1.84 -18.76 40.85
CA GLN A 688 -2.59 -18.36 42.02
C GLN A 688 -1.72 -17.42 42.86
N LYS A 689 -2.09 -16.13 42.87
CA LYS A 689 -1.38 -15.07 43.58
C LYS A 689 -1.72 -15.09 45.07
N ALA A 690 -0.84 -14.52 45.90
CA ALA A 690 -1.01 -14.45 47.35
C ALA A 690 -2.29 -13.71 47.82
N ASN A 691 -2.88 -12.86 46.96
CA ASN A 691 -4.17 -12.18 47.19
C ASN A 691 -5.40 -13.02 46.80
N GLY A 692 -5.22 -14.26 46.31
CA GLY A 692 -6.29 -15.14 45.85
C GLY A 692 -6.70 -14.96 44.38
N THR A 693 -6.14 -13.99 43.66
CA THR A 693 -6.38 -13.82 42.21
C THR A 693 -5.78 -14.99 41.43
N VAL A 694 -6.49 -15.44 40.40
CA VAL A 694 -6.08 -16.54 39.51
C VAL A 694 -5.96 -16.01 38.09
N GLU A 695 -4.76 -16.09 37.51
CA GLU A 695 -4.43 -15.59 36.16
C GLU A 695 -3.85 -16.72 35.30
N PRO A 696 -4.09 -16.74 33.97
CA PRO A 696 -3.50 -17.73 33.07
C PRO A 696 -1.98 -17.53 32.94
N ALA A 697 -1.20 -18.62 32.88
CA ALA A 697 0.26 -18.58 32.76
C ALA A 697 0.78 -18.84 31.33
N TRP A 698 -0.12 -18.89 30.35
CA TRP A 698 0.16 -19.17 28.93
C TRP A 698 -0.15 -17.99 27.99
N SER A 699 -0.66 -16.88 28.54
CA SER A 699 -0.83 -15.60 27.85
C SER A 699 0.46 -14.78 27.86
#